data_AF-A0AAW0E6V2-F1
#
_entry.id   AF-A0AAW0E6V2-F1
#
_cell.length_a   1.000
_cell.length_b   1.000
_cell.length_c   1.000
_cell.angle_alpha   90.00
_cell.angle_beta   90.00
_cell.angle_gamma   90.00
#
_symmetry.space_group_name_H-M   'P 1'
#
loop_
_entity.id
_entity.type
_entity.pdbx_description
1 polymer ?
#
loop_
_entity_poly.entity_id
_entity_poly.type
_entity_poly.pdbx_seq_one_letter_code
_entity_poly.pdbx_strand_id
1 'polypeptide(L)'
;MAVPTEFTILDITGKFVMNKTLSDPTDDILAAQGVGWMKRKAIGLATITLFIKHYKDDNGVEHIDINQTLTGGIPGTREERTLTWTERENEDHVFGSVIGKSRRLKDLGEIDDDFLKTGWTPDSLEHGLVQSYVESNTPKSGRTWIAVQLWGIEEINGERRYVRHVHFTGPDGKIIKARLVYDYRDIPKQLALSHINLSTQHALTNAVLGDELVSIHTSMAANASATTSATAAFAESGPSSRAHSLPGNSSKASLELGNLGASFVTDPERVNPRPRRSWLDRLSTKLEARNPIIHARISRIVRYFVGPRPKVDLPDPRPFLDINLKFRGLHLVLPLESTLIRVTRPLTSPWFFANFVVAWIIGFSFFTRSQSFLTPAESFIGCTSTYWLNKDGCGLDGQSCAPFNDSSFDFRCPAQCSNVILQNPRTVGNEQIAFVPLIVGGGDEERTYRGDTFICAAAVQAGLISDSRGGCASLRLIGNHTNFLPFTANGLSSIGFPTIFPLSWQFQEGTPLTHCEDMRDAALALNVIITVMIFLIFRPKPIVKFWCLVCIGFWHISLFSQPASSPPALERAFGIFLPALFIAYGLWRLAWRFVLPAFERAPIEATVLYLGPYWVGVLANLTTERIPISRLLSSDINQRAGGITSLVIIILVVAALVINQIRVIRKTGWLPHYFAWYAIGGLVILILSRLPGLVLRIHHYFIGMVLTPGTAFPTRISALCQGLLLGLFLNGAAAFGFDAILQSPASLVRDAPIGSDLPFFLTNSSTWNPQIPFTNQTISWAAAPEGWDGFSLLVDDVERYTRVDFEWEYRGLHDGRNALAKWELD
;
A
#
# COMPACT_ATOMS: atom_id res chain seq x y z
N MET A 1 31.45 5.89 -12.31
CA MET A 1 32.44 6.41 -13.26
C MET A 1 33.13 7.60 -12.61
N ALA A 2 34.21 8.10 -13.21
CA ALA A 2 34.79 9.39 -12.84
C ALA A 2 33.74 10.51 -12.92
N VAL A 3 33.92 11.58 -12.14
CA VAL A 3 33.13 12.81 -12.36
C VAL A 3 33.59 13.46 -13.68
N PRO A 4 32.68 14.08 -14.45
CA PRO A 4 33.03 14.77 -15.69
C PRO A 4 34.08 15.88 -15.48
N THR A 5 34.77 16.28 -16.54
CA THR A 5 35.81 17.32 -16.48
C THR A 5 35.28 18.70 -16.04
N GLU A 6 34.03 18.99 -16.41
CA GLU A 6 33.28 20.19 -16.08
C GLU A 6 32.66 20.15 -14.67
N PHE A 7 32.72 19.00 -13.98
CA PHE A 7 32.22 18.87 -12.62
C PHE A 7 33.18 19.54 -11.63
N THR A 8 32.64 20.46 -10.83
CA THR A 8 33.37 21.22 -9.80
C THR A 8 32.63 21.14 -8.46
N ILE A 9 33.34 21.46 -7.37
CA ILE A 9 32.75 21.46 -6.02
C ILE A 9 31.70 22.58 -5.79
N LEU A 10 31.52 23.49 -6.78
CA LEU A 10 30.50 24.55 -6.78
C LEU A 10 29.10 24.04 -7.17
N ASP A 11 28.99 22.93 -7.90
CA ASP A 11 27.72 22.25 -8.19
C ASP A 11 27.96 20.74 -8.16
N ILE A 12 27.60 20.11 -7.04
CA ILE A 12 27.72 18.67 -6.87
C ILE A 12 26.38 17.95 -7.08
N THR A 13 25.44 18.58 -7.79
CA THR A 13 24.14 17.98 -8.10
C THR A 13 24.33 16.73 -8.96
N GLY A 14 23.80 15.59 -8.51
CA GLY A 14 23.91 14.34 -9.25
C GLY A 14 23.66 13.09 -8.39
N LYS A 15 23.88 11.93 -9.00
CA LYS A 15 23.80 10.62 -8.31
C LYS A 15 25.19 10.02 -8.14
N PHE A 16 25.48 9.61 -6.91
CA PHE A 16 26.78 9.11 -6.51
C PHE A 16 26.63 7.76 -5.81
N VAL A 17 27.33 6.73 -6.29
CA VAL A 17 27.30 5.40 -5.66
C VAL A 17 28.62 5.18 -4.93
N MET A 18 28.57 4.89 -3.63
CA MET A 18 29.77 4.68 -2.83
C MET A 18 30.55 3.47 -3.35
N ASN A 19 31.82 3.68 -3.66
CA ASN A 19 32.74 2.64 -4.10
C ASN A 19 33.40 1.99 -2.89
N LYS A 20 32.90 0.83 -2.48
CA LYS A 20 33.40 0.10 -1.30
C LYS A 20 34.84 -0.37 -1.42
N THR A 21 35.35 -0.56 -2.63
CA THR A 21 36.72 -1.02 -2.87
C THR A 21 37.72 0.12 -2.69
N LEU A 22 37.31 1.35 -3.02
CA LEU A 22 38.15 2.54 -2.90
C LEU A 22 37.93 3.31 -1.57
N SER A 23 36.87 2.98 -0.83
CA SER A 23 36.52 3.60 0.45
C SER A 23 37.06 2.80 1.63
N ASP A 24 37.39 3.48 2.72
CA ASP A 24 37.74 2.85 3.98
C ASP A 24 36.49 2.25 4.68
N PRO A 25 36.65 1.18 5.49
CA PRO A 25 35.55 0.60 6.25
C PRO A 25 34.93 1.56 7.27
N THR A 26 33.60 1.65 7.31
CA THR A 26 32.86 2.55 8.22
C THR A 26 32.27 1.87 9.47
N ASP A 27 32.44 0.54 9.63
CA ASP A 27 31.84 -0.22 10.74
C ASP A 27 32.29 0.30 12.12
N ASP A 28 33.56 0.66 12.27
CA ASP A 28 34.11 1.20 13.52
C ASP A 28 33.50 2.56 13.88
N ILE A 29 33.27 3.42 12.89
CA ILE A 29 32.61 4.73 13.07
C ILE A 29 31.15 4.50 13.51
N LEU A 30 30.41 3.65 12.79
CA LEU A 30 29.02 3.32 13.11
C LEU A 30 28.90 2.67 14.51
N ALA A 31 29.85 1.81 14.88
CA ALA A 31 29.89 1.20 16.20
C ALA A 31 30.08 2.24 17.31
N ALA A 32 31.01 3.18 17.12
CA ALA A 32 31.28 4.25 18.07
C ALA A 32 30.12 5.25 18.19
N GLN A 33 29.32 5.43 17.13
CA GLN A 33 28.07 6.19 17.16
C GLN A 33 26.90 5.46 17.86
N GLY A 34 27.09 4.20 18.26
CA GLY A 34 26.09 3.41 18.96
C GLY A 34 25.12 2.64 18.06
N VAL A 35 25.40 2.54 16.76
CA VAL A 35 24.60 1.76 15.81
C VAL A 35 24.73 0.28 16.13
N GLY A 36 23.62 -0.43 16.37
CA GLY A 36 23.64 -1.84 16.77
C GLY A 36 24.24 -2.79 15.70
N TRP A 37 24.86 -3.89 16.14
CA TRP A 37 25.61 -4.82 15.28
C TRP A 37 24.85 -5.30 14.03
N MET A 38 23.57 -5.66 14.17
CA MET A 38 22.73 -6.08 13.04
C MET A 38 22.57 -4.98 11.98
N LYS A 39 22.33 -3.73 12.40
CA LYS A 39 22.21 -2.58 11.50
C LYS A 39 23.54 -2.31 10.78
N ARG A 40 24.67 -2.41 11.48
CA ARG A 40 25.99 -2.22 10.87
C ARG A 40 26.33 -3.29 9.84
N LYS A 41 25.98 -4.56 10.09
CA LYS A 41 26.14 -5.63 9.09
C LYS A 41 25.26 -5.41 7.87
N ALA A 42 24.03 -4.93 8.05
CA ALA A 42 23.16 -4.56 6.93
C ALA A 42 23.74 -3.39 6.12
N ILE A 43 24.18 -2.32 6.77
CA ILE A 43 24.83 -1.16 6.11
C ILE A 43 26.11 -1.60 5.38
N GLY A 44 26.93 -2.44 6.01
CA GLY A 44 28.16 -2.96 5.40
C GLY A 44 27.91 -3.84 4.16
N LEU A 45 26.78 -4.54 4.08
CA LEU A 45 26.39 -5.34 2.91
C LEU A 45 25.72 -4.49 1.81
N ALA A 46 25.03 -3.41 2.17
CA ALA A 46 24.32 -2.54 1.23
C ALA A 46 25.23 -1.51 0.55
N THR A 47 25.02 -1.26 -0.73
CA THR A 47 25.66 -0.17 -1.49
C THR A 47 24.94 1.13 -1.19
N ILE A 48 25.68 2.14 -0.72
CA ILE A 48 25.13 3.47 -0.43
C ILE A 48 25.10 4.29 -1.72
N THR A 49 23.95 4.88 -2.03
CA THR A 49 23.74 5.80 -3.14
C THR A 49 23.31 7.15 -2.60
N LEU A 50 23.95 8.23 -3.03
CA LEU A 50 23.58 9.60 -2.71
C LEU A 50 22.89 10.24 -3.91
N PHE A 51 21.77 10.89 -3.67
CA PHE A 51 21.14 11.84 -4.59
C PHE A 51 21.36 13.23 -4.01
N ILE A 52 22.17 14.04 -4.68
CA ILE A 52 22.58 15.35 -4.18
C ILE A 52 21.93 16.43 -5.03
N LYS A 53 21.38 17.45 -4.39
CA LYS A 53 20.96 18.72 -4.98
C LYS A 53 21.76 19.84 -4.34
N HIS A 54 22.52 20.56 -5.15
CA HIS A 54 23.31 21.72 -4.73
C HIS A 54 22.75 22.97 -5.41
N TYR A 55 22.35 23.97 -4.62
CA TYR A 55 21.71 25.18 -5.14
C TYR A 55 21.98 26.37 -4.24
N LYS A 56 21.67 27.57 -4.73
CA LYS A 56 21.62 28.79 -3.92
C LYS A 56 20.18 29.26 -3.82
N ASP A 57 19.79 29.75 -2.64
CA ASP A 57 18.48 30.36 -2.45
C ASP A 57 18.43 31.82 -2.98
N ASP A 58 17.27 32.45 -2.86
CA ASP A 58 17.04 33.83 -3.33
C ASP A 58 17.96 34.86 -2.66
N ASN A 59 18.52 34.54 -1.49
CA ASN A 59 19.47 35.38 -0.77
C ASN A 59 20.94 35.06 -1.13
N GLY A 60 21.17 34.15 -2.08
CA GLY A 60 22.50 33.68 -2.50
C GLY A 60 23.17 32.73 -1.51
N VAL A 61 22.45 32.24 -0.50
CA VAL A 61 22.98 31.27 0.48
C VAL A 61 22.98 29.89 -0.15
N GLU A 62 24.08 29.16 0.05
CA GLU A 62 24.33 27.87 -0.58
C GLU A 62 23.78 26.70 0.25
N HIS A 63 23.06 25.80 -0.42
CA HIS A 63 22.34 24.66 0.16
C HIS A 63 22.68 23.36 -0.54
N ILE A 64 22.98 22.32 0.23
CA ILE A 64 23.26 20.96 -0.25
C ILE A 64 22.28 19.99 0.43
N ASP A 65 21.34 19.45 -0.35
CA ASP A 65 20.39 18.44 0.10
C ASP A 65 20.84 17.08 -0.41
N ILE A 66 21.00 16.11 0.49
CA ILE A 66 21.47 14.77 0.17
C ILE A 66 20.44 13.76 0.66
N ASN A 67 19.87 12.99 -0.27
CA ASN A 67 19.11 11.80 0.04
C ASN A 67 19.98 10.56 -0.14
N GLN A 68 20.22 9.84 0.95
CA GLN A 68 20.90 8.56 0.88
C GLN A 68 19.90 7.42 0.67
N THR A 69 20.24 6.46 -0.18
CA THR A 69 19.51 5.19 -0.32
C THR A 69 20.48 4.01 -0.27
N LEU A 70 20.00 2.90 0.24
CA LEU A 70 20.74 1.63 0.30
C LEU A 70 20.27 0.70 -0.84
N THR A 71 21.08 -0.31 -1.19
CA THR A 71 20.71 -1.32 -2.20
C THR A 71 19.30 -1.86 -1.97
N GLY A 72 18.49 -1.90 -3.03
CA GLY A 72 17.08 -2.30 -2.96
C GLY A 72 16.10 -1.15 -2.75
N GLY A 73 16.56 0.12 -2.77
CA GLY A 73 15.69 1.29 -2.66
C GLY A 73 15.29 1.65 -1.22
N ILE A 74 15.92 1.01 -0.24
CA ILE A 74 15.69 1.28 1.19
C ILE A 74 16.13 2.73 1.48
N PRO A 75 15.26 3.58 2.05
CA PRO A 75 15.62 4.92 2.47
C PRO A 75 16.76 4.88 3.49
N GLY A 76 17.84 5.59 3.20
CA GLY A 76 18.90 5.89 4.16
C GLY A 76 18.62 7.22 4.86
N THR A 77 19.68 7.89 5.30
CA THR A 77 19.59 9.21 5.95
C THR A 77 19.34 10.34 4.94
N ARG A 78 18.71 11.41 5.40
CA ARG A 78 18.56 12.67 4.64
C ARG A 78 19.39 13.74 5.34
N GLU A 79 20.24 14.41 4.59
CA GLU A 79 21.09 15.48 5.09
C GLU A 79 20.73 16.79 4.38
N GLU A 80 20.35 17.81 5.14
CA GLU A 80 20.07 19.15 4.62
C GLU A 80 21.14 20.10 5.18
N ARG A 81 21.98 20.63 4.30
CA ARG A 81 23.15 21.44 4.70
C ARG A 81 23.04 22.84 4.12
N THR A 82 22.90 23.83 5.00
CA THR A 82 23.03 25.25 4.63
C THR A 82 24.42 25.75 5.02
N LEU A 83 25.19 26.26 4.06
CA LEU A 83 26.61 26.61 4.23
C LEU A 83 26.81 27.99 4.87
N THR A 84 26.31 28.15 6.09
CA THR A 84 26.31 29.40 6.88
C THR A 84 27.15 29.31 8.16
N TRP A 85 27.71 28.13 8.45
CA TRP A 85 28.42 27.81 9.70
C TRP A 85 27.61 27.97 10.99
N THR A 86 26.28 28.05 10.90
CA THR A 86 25.37 28.09 12.05
C THR A 86 25.00 26.68 12.50
N GLU A 87 24.95 26.46 13.81
CA GLU A 87 24.56 25.18 14.42
C GLU A 87 23.06 24.91 14.24
N ARG A 88 22.74 23.67 13.91
CA ARG A 88 21.36 23.18 13.73
C ARG A 88 21.22 21.81 14.36
N GLU A 89 20.16 21.63 15.14
CA GLU A 89 19.79 20.29 15.62
C GLU A 89 19.14 19.50 14.49
N ASN A 90 19.45 18.21 14.40
CA ASN A 90 18.79 17.28 13.49
C ASN A 90 18.55 15.95 14.22
N GLU A 91 17.45 15.27 13.91
CA GLU A 91 17.14 13.93 14.43
C GLU A 91 17.28 12.91 13.31
N ASP A 92 18.33 12.08 13.41
CA ASP A 92 18.65 11.07 12.42
C ASP A 92 18.26 9.68 12.93
N HIS A 93 17.57 8.89 12.11
CA HIS A 93 17.09 7.56 12.52
C HIS A 93 18.21 6.48 12.63
N VAL A 94 19.41 6.78 12.11
CA VAL A 94 20.63 5.97 12.25
C VAL A 94 21.50 6.49 13.40
N PHE A 95 21.69 7.80 13.51
CA PHE A 95 22.65 8.43 14.45
C PHE A 95 22.03 9.04 15.72
N GLY A 96 20.71 9.15 15.80
CA GLY A 96 19.98 9.83 16.86
C GLY A 96 20.01 11.35 16.73
N SER A 97 19.81 12.06 17.85
CA SER A 97 19.86 13.52 17.88
C SER A 97 21.30 14.05 17.79
N VAL A 98 21.56 14.88 16.78
CA VAL A 98 22.88 15.46 16.46
C VAL A 98 22.78 16.97 16.29
N ILE A 99 23.92 17.67 16.42
CA ILE A 99 24.07 19.10 16.16
C ILE A 99 25.10 19.24 15.03
N GLY A 100 24.69 19.86 13.93
CA GLY A 100 25.50 20.01 12.73
C GLY A 100 25.69 21.47 12.32
N LYS A 101 26.85 21.79 11.75
CA LYS A 101 27.12 23.03 11.01
C LYS A 101 27.95 22.75 9.78
N SER A 102 27.80 23.57 8.73
CA SER A 102 28.53 23.37 7.48
C SER A 102 28.88 24.71 6.83
N ARG A 103 30.01 24.78 6.12
CA ARG A 103 30.48 25.99 5.42
C ARG A 103 31.35 25.64 4.20
N ARG A 104 31.54 26.62 3.34
CA ARG A 104 32.61 26.63 2.32
C ARG A 104 33.94 26.99 3.00
N LEU A 105 34.99 26.21 2.75
CA LEU A 105 36.32 26.38 3.35
C LEU A 105 37.35 26.67 2.25
N LYS A 106 37.90 27.89 2.24
CA LYS A 106 38.95 28.30 1.28
C LYS A 106 40.35 28.24 1.87
N ASP A 107 40.50 28.55 3.16
CA ASP A 107 41.78 28.49 3.85
C ASP A 107 41.88 27.18 4.64
N LEU A 108 42.73 26.26 4.17
CA LEU A 108 43.00 25.00 4.86
C LEU A 108 43.79 25.19 6.17
N GLY A 109 44.38 26.37 6.40
CA GLY A 109 45.04 26.71 7.67
C GLY A 109 44.10 26.69 8.87
N GLU A 110 42.78 26.78 8.65
CA GLU A 110 41.77 26.65 9.69
C GLU A 110 41.49 25.19 10.12
N ILE A 111 42.14 24.20 9.49
CA ILE A 111 41.97 22.77 9.79
C ILE A 111 43.26 22.20 10.40
N ASP A 112 43.17 21.79 11.66
CA ASP A 112 44.32 21.26 12.40
C ASP A 112 44.74 19.86 11.90
N ASP A 113 43.83 19.06 11.34
CA ASP A 113 44.15 17.70 10.89
C ASP A 113 44.73 17.65 9.48
N ASP A 114 45.99 17.24 9.36
CA ASP A 114 46.69 17.00 8.10
C ASP A 114 45.99 16.00 7.17
N PHE A 115 45.32 14.97 7.70
CA PHE A 115 44.59 14.01 6.87
C PHE A 115 43.46 14.65 6.07
N LEU A 116 42.77 15.63 6.65
CA LEU A 116 41.68 16.33 5.97
C LEU A 116 42.20 17.22 4.83
N LYS A 117 43.46 17.67 4.90
CA LYS A 117 44.04 18.67 3.98
C LYS A 117 44.67 18.09 2.71
N THR A 118 44.92 16.79 2.66
CA THR A 118 45.65 16.14 1.56
C THR A 118 44.72 15.57 0.49
N GLY A 119 45.19 15.52 -0.77
CA GLY A 119 44.58 14.73 -1.86
C GLY A 119 43.68 15.49 -2.84
N TRP A 120 43.33 16.74 -2.52
CA TRP A 120 42.39 17.55 -3.30
C TRP A 120 42.97 18.06 -4.62
N THR A 121 42.14 18.09 -5.67
CA THR A 121 42.49 18.68 -6.96
C THR A 121 42.65 20.21 -6.87
N PRO A 122 43.46 20.84 -7.74
CA PRO A 122 43.67 22.29 -7.72
C PRO A 122 42.36 23.11 -7.80
N ASP A 123 41.39 22.66 -8.59
CA ASP A 123 40.08 23.32 -8.73
C ASP A 123 39.22 23.21 -7.47
N SER A 124 39.32 22.09 -6.73
CA SER A 124 38.64 21.93 -5.44
C SER A 124 39.19 22.90 -4.39
N LEU A 125 40.51 23.13 -4.42
CA LEU A 125 41.18 24.08 -3.53
C LEU A 125 40.87 25.53 -3.90
N GLU A 126 40.84 25.86 -5.18
CA GLU A 126 40.50 27.20 -5.68
C GLU A 126 39.07 27.61 -5.31
N HIS A 127 38.10 26.71 -5.54
CA HIS A 127 36.69 26.97 -5.27
C HIS A 127 36.33 26.88 -3.77
N GLY A 128 37.15 26.18 -3.00
CA GLY A 128 36.94 25.92 -1.58
C GLY A 128 36.11 24.65 -1.34
N LEU A 129 36.58 23.84 -0.39
CA LEU A 129 35.97 22.57 0.00
C LEU A 129 34.68 22.79 0.79
N VAL A 130 33.85 21.76 0.90
CA VAL A 130 32.71 21.79 1.85
C VAL A 130 33.17 21.19 3.17
N GLN A 131 33.10 21.98 4.24
CA GLN A 131 33.34 21.50 5.60
C GLN A 131 32.00 21.17 6.27
N SER A 132 31.90 19.97 6.83
CA SER A 132 30.79 19.51 7.66
C SER A 132 31.31 19.16 9.05
N TYR A 133 30.78 19.81 10.08
CA TYR A 133 31.01 19.46 11.48
C TYR A 133 29.70 18.91 12.06
N VAL A 134 29.74 17.73 12.67
CA VAL A 134 28.58 17.11 13.33
C VAL A 134 29.02 16.54 14.66
N GLU A 135 28.29 16.85 15.73
CA GLU A 135 28.47 16.24 17.03
C GLU A 135 27.16 15.63 17.54
N SER A 136 27.25 14.62 18.39
CA SER A 136 26.08 14.08 19.07
C SER A 136 25.50 15.08 20.07
N ASN A 137 24.18 15.24 20.11
CA ASN A 137 23.51 15.96 21.19
C ASN A 137 23.57 15.06 22.45
N THR A 138 24.63 15.19 23.23
CA THR A 138 24.93 14.29 24.36
C THR A 138 23.78 14.18 25.36
N PRO A 139 23.12 15.29 25.77
CA PRO A 139 21.95 15.24 26.66
C PRO A 139 20.79 14.38 26.14
N LYS A 140 20.55 14.36 24.82
CA LYS A 140 19.44 13.61 24.18
C LYS A 140 19.84 12.19 23.78
N SER A 141 21.08 11.98 23.33
CA SER A 141 21.56 10.71 22.76
C SER A 141 22.28 9.79 23.75
N GLY A 142 22.71 10.32 24.91
CA GLY A 142 23.46 9.58 25.93
C GLY A 142 24.86 9.14 25.50
N ARG A 143 25.37 9.67 24.38
CA ARG A 143 26.72 9.40 23.85
C ARG A 143 27.36 10.70 23.39
N THR A 144 28.69 10.74 23.40
CA THR A 144 29.48 11.89 22.96
C THR A 144 30.40 11.48 21.83
N TRP A 145 30.24 12.05 20.64
CA TRP A 145 31.15 11.87 19.52
C TRP A 145 31.12 13.09 18.61
N ILE A 146 32.20 13.29 17.86
CA ILE A 146 32.37 14.41 16.91
C ILE A 146 32.85 13.83 15.58
N ALA A 147 32.27 14.30 14.48
CA ALA A 147 32.65 13.96 13.12
C ALA A 147 32.92 15.25 12.32
N VAL A 148 34.15 15.44 11.88
CA VAL A 148 34.55 16.51 10.98
C VAL A 148 34.80 15.92 9.60
N GLN A 149 34.18 16.50 8.57
CA GLN A 149 34.34 16.04 7.19
C GLN A 149 34.72 17.17 6.27
N LEU A 150 35.62 16.89 5.31
CA LEU A 150 35.89 17.75 4.15
C LEU A 150 35.50 17.00 2.88
N TRP A 151 34.78 17.69 1.99
CA TRP A 151 34.31 17.15 0.72
C TRP A 151 34.94 17.91 -0.44
N GLY A 152 35.38 17.17 -1.45
CA GLY A 152 36.07 17.71 -2.61
C GLY A 152 36.20 16.67 -3.73
N ILE A 153 36.99 17.02 -4.74
CA ILE A 153 37.37 16.12 -5.82
C ILE A 153 38.82 15.70 -5.60
N GLU A 154 39.10 14.41 -5.73
CA GLU A 154 40.45 13.84 -5.74
C GLU A 154 40.70 13.07 -7.03
N GLU A 155 41.97 12.92 -7.42
CA GLU A 155 42.38 12.04 -8.50
C GLU A 155 42.83 10.69 -7.92
N ILE A 156 42.04 9.64 -8.17
CA ILE A 156 42.30 8.29 -7.67
C ILE A 156 42.45 7.36 -8.87
N ASN A 157 43.61 6.73 -9.00
CA ASN A 157 43.98 5.88 -10.15
C ASN A 157 43.86 6.59 -11.51
N GLY A 158 44.18 7.90 -11.57
CA GLY A 158 44.08 8.71 -12.79
C GLY A 158 42.66 9.19 -13.13
N GLU A 159 41.69 8.96 -12.25
CA GLU A 159 40.29 9.36 -12.44
C GLU A 159 39.84 10.37 -11.37
N ARG A 160 39.16 11.44 -11.79
CA ARG A 160 38.54 12.41 -10.87
C ARG A 160 37.34 11.77 -10.17
N ARG A 161 37.29 11.80 -8.84
CA ARG A 161 36.22 11.22 -8.03
C ARG A 161 35.74 12.21 -6.98
N TYR A 162 34.44 12.18 -6.68
CA TYR A 162 33.91 12.89 -5.52
C TYR A 162 34.26 12.11 -4.24
N VAL A 163 34.89 12.80 -3.28
CA VAL A 163 35.47 12.17 -2.08
C VAL A 163 35.07 12.95 -0.83
N ARG A 164 34.89 12.21 0.28
CA ARG A 164 34.72 12.77 1.62
C ARG A 164 35.79 12.20 2.55
N HIS A 165 36.59 13.06 3.16
CA HIS A 165 37.47 12.69 4.27
C HIS A 165 36.74 12.90 5.58
N VAL A 166 36.77 11.89 6.45
CA VAL A 166 36.09 11.87 7.74
C VAL A 166 37.13 11.72 8.84
N HIS A 167 37.19 12.70 9.74
CA HIS A 167 37.84 12.59 11.05
C HIS A 167 36.75 12.39 12.09
N PHE A 168 36.73 11.24 12.74
CA PHE A 168 35.77 10.90 13.77
C PHE A 168 36.45 10.76 15.13
N THR A 169 35.93 11.44 16.15
CA THR A 169 36.33 11.30 17.56
C THR A 169 35.20 10.63 18.33
N GLY A 170 35.43 9.41 18.81
CA GLY A 170 34.44 8.64 19.56
C GLY A 170 34.33 9.00 21.05
N PRO A 171 33.42 8.35 21.78
CA PRO A 171 33.16 8.63 23.21
C PRO A 171 34.37 8.48 24.12
N ASP A 172 35.25 7.54 23.80
CA ASP A 172 36.46 7.26 24.59
C ASP A 172 37.68 8.08 24.13
N GLY A 173 37.47 9.11 23.29
CA GLY A 173 38.54 9.89 22.65
C GLY A 173 39.26 9.15 21.51
N LYS A 174 38.79 7.96 21.12
CA LYS A 174 39.34 7.19 20.00
C LYS A 174 39.13 7.96 18.68
N ILE A 175 40.23 8.25 17.99
CA ILE A 175 40.21 8.88 16.67
C ILE A 175 40.14 7.80 15.60
N ILE A 176 39.21 7.95 14.65
CA ILE A 176 39.05 7.09 13.48
C ILE A 176 39.03 8.00 12.24
N LYS A 177 39.87 7.69 11.26
CA LYS A 177 39.94 8.42 9.99
C LYS A 177 39.47 7.51 8.86
N ALA A 178 38.66 8.04 7.95
CA ALA A 178 38.14 7.28 6.82
C ALA A 178 37.99 8.16 5.58
N ARG A 179 38.37 7.63 4.41
CA ARG A 179 38.10 8.21 3.11
C ARG A 179 36.93 7.49 2.44
N LEU A 180 35.92 8.24 2.04
CA LEU A 180 34.74 7.74 1.32
C LEU A 180 34.78 8.22 -0.13
N VAL A 181 34.83 7.28 -1.07
CA VAL A 181 34.97 7.56 -2.50
C VAL A 181 33.68 7.20 -3.23
N TYR A 182 33.22 8.07 -4.12
CA TYR A 182 31.96 7.88 -4.82
C TYR A 182 32.12 7.85 -6.34
N ASP A 183 31.44 6.88 -6.95
CA ASP A 183 31.28 6.73 -8.40
C ASP A 183 30.14 7.63 -8.88
N TYR A 184 30.42 8.54 -9.82
CA TYR A 184 29.39 9.32 -10.49
C TYR A 184 28.54 8.42 -11.39
N ARG A 185 27.22 8.62 -11.38
CA ARG A 185 26.24 8.00 -12.26
C ARG A 185 25.56 9.10 -13.04
N ASP A 186 25.77 9.08 -14.35
CA ASP A 186 25.17 10.05 -15.25
C ASP A 186 23.65 9.80 -15.31
N ILE A 187 22.89 10.77 -14.84
CA ILE A 187 21.43 10.80 -14.85
C ILE A 187 21.02 12.25 -15.11
N PRO A 188 19.97 12.51 -15.91
CA PRO A 188 19.43 13.85 -16.07
C PRO A 188 19.25 14.56 -14.73
N LYS A 189 19.77 15.79 -14.57
CA LYS A 189 19.70 16.58 -13.31
C LYS A 189 18.26 16.65 -12.76
N GLN A 190 17.24 16.69 -13.62
CA GLN A 190 15.82 16.64 -13.25
C GLN A 190 15.40 15.38 -12.47
N LEU A 191 15.98 14.21 -12.75
CA LEU A 191 15.66 12.96 -12.06
C LEU A 191 16.29 12.90 -10.65
N ALA A 192 17.45 13.54 -10.45
CA ALA A 192 18.04 13.68 -9.12
C ALA A 192 17.22 14.64 -8.24
N LEU A 193 16.66 15.69 -8.85
CA LEU A 193 15.80 16.68 -8.19
C LEU A 193 14.42 16.11 -7.78
N SER A 194 13.83 15.23 -8.60
CA SER A 194 12.51 14.63 -8.32
C SER A 194 12.52 13.67 -7.12
N HIS A 195 13.62 12.93 -6.90
CA HIS A 195 13.79 12.08 -5.71
C HIS A 195 13.90 12.87 -4.39
N ILE A 196 14.32 14.13 -4.44
CA ILE A 196 14.40 15.00 -3.25
C ILE A 196 13.02 15.61 -2.94
N ASN A 197 12.30 16.06 -3.98
CA ASN A 197 10.96 16.63 -3.84
C ASN A 197 9.90 15.62 -3.35
N LEU A 198 10.03 14.32 -3.68
CA LEU A 198 9.12 13.27 -3.18
C LEU A 198 9.25 13.03 -1.67
N SER A 199 10.40 13.31 -1.05
CA SER A 199 10.59 13.11 0.40
C SER A 199 10.28 14.36 1.23
N THR A 200 10.33 15.56 0.65
CA THR A 200 9.85 16.81 1.29
C THR A 200 8.34 16.79 1.50
N GLN A 201 7.56 16.19 0.58
CA GLN A 201 6.11 15.98 0.77
C GLN A 201 5.79 15.02 1.95
N HIS A 202 6.70 14.09 2.27
CA HIS A 202 6.60 13.19 3.43
C HIS A 202 7.07 13.82 4.75
N ALA A 203 8.01 14.78 4.70
CA ALA A 203 8.52 15.48 5.90
C ALA A 203 7.57 16.59 6.37
N LEU A 204 6.97 17.34 5.43
CA LEU A 204 5.98 18.38 5.74
C LEU A 204 4.70 17.80 6.34
N THR A 205 4.33 16.57 5.97
CA THR A 205 3.20 15.85 6.60
C THR A 205 3.53 15.42 8.04
N ASN A 206 4.79 15.05 8.34
CA ASN A 206 5.20 14.67 9.70
C ASN A 206 5.45 15.86 10.64
N ALA A 207 5.94 17.00 10.14
CA ALA A 207 6.14 18.20 10.95
C ALA A 207 4.80 18.84 11.38
N VAL A 208 3.80 18.85 10.48
CA VAL A 208 2.44 19.33 10.80
C VAL A 208 1.73 18.40 11.79
N LEU A 209 1.97 17.08 11.71
CA LEU A 209 1.45 16.12 12.69
C LEU A 209 2.17 16.18 14.05
N GLY A 210 3.47 16.54 14.07
CA GLY A 210 4.27 16.69 15.28
C GLY A 210 3.85 17.88 16.16
N ASP A 211 3.60 19.04 15.55
CA ASP A 211 3.15 20.23 16.28
C ASP A 211 1.70 20.10 16.80
N GLU A 212 0.83 19.38 16.08
CA GLU A 212 -0.52 19.06 16.58
C GLU A 212 -0.48 18.05 17.75
N LEU A 213 0.44 17.08 17.73
CA LEU A 213 0.59 16.11 18.83
C LEU A 213 1.16 16.74 20.11
N VAL A 214 2.05 17.74 20.01
CA VAL A 214 2.58 18.49 21.18
C VAL A 214 1.53 19.42 21.78
N SER A 215 0.66 20.02 20.96
CA SER A 215 -0.48 20.84 21.40
C SER A 215 -1.57 19.99 22.10
N ILE A 216 -1.80 18.76 21.62
CA ILE A 216 -2.73 17.82 22.26
C ILE A 216 -2.16 17.28 23.59
N HIS A 217 -0.84 17.06 23.69
CA HIS A 217 -0.23 16.58 24.93
C HIS A 217 -0.17 17.64 26.05
N THR A 218 0.01 18.91 25.70
CA THR A 218 -0.03 20.03 26.68
C THR A 218 -1.46 20.34 27.15
N SER A 219 -2.48 20.16 26.31
CA SER A 219 -3.89 20.31 26.73
C SER A 219 -4.41 19.16 27.60
N MET A 220 -3.89 17.93 27.40
CA MET A 220 -4.24 16.77 28.25
C MET A 220 -3.52 16.78 29.61
N ALA A 221 -2.31 17.34 29.70
CA ALA A 221 -1.60 17.48 30.98
C ALA A 221 -2.23 18.53 31.91
N ALA A 222 -2.77 19.62 31.35
CA ALA A 222 -3.47 20.65 32.13
C ALA A 222 -4.79 20.12 32.76
N ASN A 223 -5.53 19.25 32.05
CA ASN A 223 -6.80 18.69 32.55
C ASN A 223 -6.65 17.52 33.53
N ALA A 224 -5.47 16.91 33.65
CA ALA A 224 -5.20 15.87 34.66
C ALA A 224 -4.86 16.45 36.05
N SER A 225 -4.52 17.74 36.13
CA SER A 225 -4.14 18.42 37.39
C SER A 225 -5.32 18.90 38.24
N ALA A 226 -6.56 18.84 37.73
CA ALA A 226 -7.76 19.36 38.41
C ALA A 226 -8.60 18.29 39.15
N THR A 227 -8.21 17.02 39.14
CA THR A 227 -9.07 15.91 39.63
C THR A 227 -8.42 14.98 40.66
N THR A 228 -7.30 15.37 41.28
CA THR A 228 -6.63 14.61 42.36
C THR A 228 -6.37 15.45 43.61
N SER A 229 -7.35 16.26 44.01
CA SER A 229 -7.35 16.96 45.30
C SER A 229 -8.70 16.79 46.00
N ALA A 230 -9.00 15.57 46.43
CA ALA A 230 -9.90 15.28 47.55
C ALA A 230 -9.81 13.79 47.90
N THR A 231 -8.90 13.43 48.82
CA THR A 231 -8.97 12.32 49.81
C THR A 231 -7.59 11.75 50.11
N ALA A 232 -6.81 12.45 50.93
CA ALA A 232 -5.78 11.85 51.78
C ALA A 232 -5.25 12.90 52.76
N ALA A 233 -5.91 13.01 53.92
CA ALA A 233 -5.32 13.60 55.11
C ALA A 233 -5.72 12.70 56.28
N PHE A 234 -4.81 11.85 56.73
CA PHE A 234 -4.31 11.85 58.11
C PHE A 234 -3.22 10.76 58.27
N ALA A 235 -1.97 11.25 58.33
CA ALA A 235 -0.79 10.64 58.94
C ALA A 235 -1.04 10.47 60.47
N GLU A 236 -0.27 9.80 61.32
CA GLU A 236 1.01 9.07 61.32
C GLU A 236 1.08 8.43 62.74
N SER A 237 1.77 7.30 62.93
CA SER A 237 2.69 7.06 64.09
C SER A 237 3.08 5.58 64.27
N GLY A 238 4.38 5.32 64.13
CA GLY A 238 5.19 4.65 65.17
C GLY A 238 5.32 3.11 65.14
N PRO A 239 6.53 2.55 65.43
CA PRO A 239 6.94 1.21 64.98
C PRO A 239 7.13 0.19 66.12
N SER A 240 7.09 -1.12 65.82
CA SER A 240 7.85 -2.14 66.58
C SER A 240 7.79 -3.54 65.97
N SER A 241 9.00 -4.07 65.72
CA SER A 241 9.49 -5.45 65.82
C SER A 241 8.53 -6.63 66.13
N ARG A 242 8.63 -7.72 65.36
CA ARG A 242 9.39 -8.96 65.70
C ARG A 242 9.12 -10.07 64.67
N ALA A 243 10.17 -10.81 64.36
CA ALA A 243 10.17 -12.04 63.57
C ALA A 243 9.58 -13.23 64.35
N HIS A 244 9.02 -14.24 63.64
CA HIS A 244 9.34 -15.67 63.85
C HIS A 244 8.63 -16.61 62.84
N SER A 245 9.46 -17.36 62.10
CA SER A 245 9.37 -18.79 61.70
C SER A 245 8.03 -19.47 61.35
N LEU A 246 7.91 -19.88 60.06
CA LEU A 246 7.61 -21.23 59.45
C LEU A 246 7.07 -22.39 60.32
N PRO A 247 6.57 -23.52 59.73
CA PRO A 247 5.91 -23.79 58.44
C PRO A 247 4.68 -24.73 58.60
N GLY A 248 3.99 -25.10 57.50
CA GLY A 248 3.27 -26.39 57.49
C GLY A 248 1.99 -26.50 56.65
N ASN A 249 2.18 -26.94 55.41
CA ASN A 249 1.55 -28.10 54.79
C ASN A 249 0.04 -28.18 54.44
N SER A 250 -0.17 -28.84 53.29
CA SER A 250 -1.30 -29.67 52.88
C SER A 250 -2.60 -29.06 52.32
N SER A 251 -2.70 -29.23 51.00
CA SER A 251 -3.76 -29.94 50.27
C SER A 251 -5.14 -29.30 50.05
N LYS A 252 -5.39 -29.08 48.75
CA LYS A 252 -6.61 -29.39 47.99
C LYS A 252 -7.70 -30.16 48.76
N ALA A 253 -8.92 -29.64 48.79
CA ALA A 253 -10.09 -30.34 48.28
C ALA A 253 -11.32 -29.42 48.22
N SER A 254 -11.99 -29.51 47.08
CA SER A 254 -13.42 -29.29 46.82
C SER A 254 -14.35 -29.17 48.04
N LEU A 255 -15.19 -28.13 48.03
CA LEU A 255 -16.42 -28.10 48.82
C LEU A 255 -17.59 -27.76 47.90
N GLU A 256 -18.38 -28.80 47.65
CA GLU A 256 -19.70 -28.74 47.03
C GLU A 256 -20.69 -28.01 47.94
N LEU A 257 -21.64 -27.37 47.28
CA LEU A 257 -22.67 -26.51 47.82
C LEU A 257 -23.79 -27.36 48.45
N GLY A 258 -23.74 -27.50 49.78
CA GLY A 258 -24.78 -28.14 50.59
C GLY A 258 -25.74 -27.11 51.19
N ASN A 259 -26.99 -27.23 50.78
CA ASN A 259 -28.17 -26.45 51.16
C ASN A 259 -28.53 -26.61 52.66
N LEU A 260 -28.64 -25.51 53.41
CA LEU A 260 -29.31 -25.46 54.72
C LEU A 260 -29.96 -24.09 54.91
N GLY A 261 -31.28 -24.08 55.03
CA GLY A 261 -32.09 -22.89 55.22
C GLY A 261 -32.28 -22.50 56.69
N ALA A 262 -32.60 -21.21 56.85
CA ALA A 262 -33.39 -20.55 57.90
C ALA A 262 -33.00 -20.83 59.38
N SER A 263 -32.64 -19.84 60.20
CA SER A 263 -33.53 -18.70 60.53
C SER A 263 -32.92 -17.78 61.62
N PHE A 264 -33.48 -16.56 61.69
CA PHE A 264 -33.41 -15.55 62.77
C PHE A 264 -32.15 -14.69 62.94
N VAL A 265 -32.21 -13.43 62.48
CA VAL A 265 -32.35 -12.24 63.36
C VAL A 265 -33.20 -11.18 62.63
N THR A 266 -34.19 -10.66 63.35
CA THR A 266 -35.09 -9.57 63.01
C THR A 266 -34.38 -8.22 63.06
N ASP A 267 -34.47 -7.44 61.98
CA ASP A 267 -34.14 -6.01 61.99
C ASP A 267 -35.17 -5.26 61.14
N PRO A 268 -36.04 -4.40 61.72
CA PRO A 268 -37.17 -3.82 61.02
C PRO A 268 -36.85 -2.42 60.49
N GLU A 269 -35.80 -2.23 59.67
CA GLU A 269 -35.67 -0.96 58.92
C GLU A 269 -34.70 -1.01 57.73
N ARG A 270 -35.12 -1.62 56.61
CA ARG A 270 -34.65 -1.22 55.26
C ARG A 270 -35.80 -1.22 54.28
N VAL A 271 -36.55 -0.12 54.29
CA VAL A 271 -37.40 0.25 53.15
C VAL A 271 -36.47 0.50 51.96
N ASN A 272 -36.52 -0.41 50.98
CA ASN A 272 -35.91 -0.25 49.67
C ASN A 272 -36.23 1.13 49.07
N PRO A 273 -35.24 1.96 48.67
CA PRO A 273 -35.53 2.99 47.70
C PRO A 273 -35.85 2.27 46.39
N ARG A 274 -37.13 2.33 45.97
CA ARG A 274 -37.56 1.87 44.64
C ARG A 274 -36.56 2.41 43.62
N PRO A 275 -35.97 1.59 42.71
CA PRO A 275 -35.06 2.09 41.70
C PRO A 275 -35.76 3.23 40.95
N ARG A 276 -35.12 4.41 40.90
CA ARG A 276 -35.66 5.57 40.16
C ARG A 276 -35.99 5.10 38.75
N ARG A 277 -37.29 5.10 38.41
CA ARG A 277 -37.77 4.79 37.06
C ARG A 277 -36.94 5.56 36.04
N SER A 278 -36.46 4.85 35.01
CA SER A 278 -35.65 5.47 33.98
C SER A 278 -36.42 6.64 33.34
N TRP A 279 -35.71 7.62 32.78
CA TRP A 279 -36.37 8.72 32.06
C TRP A 279 -37.31 8.21 30.96
N LEU A 280 -36.95 7.10 30.31
CA LEU A 280 -37.78 6.39 29.33
C LEU A 280 -39.06 5.82 29.94
N ASP A 281 -39.01 5.24 31.15
CA ASP A 281 -40.21 4.73 31.84
C ASP A 281 -41.18 5.86 32.21
N ARG A 282 -40.66 7.05 32.56
CA ARG A 282 -41.47 8.24 32.85
C ARG A 282 -42.13 8.80 31.60
N LEU A 283 -41.44 8.77 30.46
CA LEU A 283 -42.01 9.17 29.16
C LEU A 283 -43.03 8.17 28.66
N SER A 284 -42.75 6.87 28.80
CA SER A 284 -43.67 5.79 28.45
C SER A 284 -44.98 5.91 29.24
N THR A 285 -44.91 6.11 30.56
CA THR A 285 -46.09 6.28 31.41
C THR A 285 -46.87 7.56 31.11
N LYS A 286 -46.21 8.67 30.77
CA LYS A 286 -46.89 9.89 30.30
C LYS A 286 -47.59 9.70 28.95
N LEU A 287 -46.97 8.95 28.03
CA LEU A 287 -47.56 8.66 26.72
C LEU A 287 -48.74 7.70 26.83
N GLU A 288 -48.65 6.70 27.69
CA GLU A 288 -49.75 5.78 28.03
C GLU A 288 -50.96 6.54 28.57
N ALA A 289 -50.73 7.50 29.48
CA ALA A 289 -51.78 8.33 30.06
C ALA A 289 -52.42 9.30 29.04
N ARG A 290 -51.65 9.83 28.09
CA ARG A 290 -52.16 10.77 27.06
C ARG A 290 -52.84 10.08 25.88
N ASN A 291 -52.30 8.97 25.39
CA ASN A 291 -52.75 8.31 24.17
C ASN A 291 -52.55 6.78 24.27
N PRO A 292 -53.48 6.04 24.91
CA PRO A 292 -53.31 4.62 25.21
C PRO A 292 -53.27 3.73 23.95
N ILE A 293 -54.03 4.08 22.90
CA ILE A 293 -54.04 3.33 21.64
C ILE A 293 -52.67 3.44 20.93
N ILE A 294 -52.10 4.65 20.90
CA ILE A 294 -50.80 4.90 20.27
C ILE A 294 -49.69 4.22 21.09
N HIS A 295 -49.74 4.32 22.41
CA HIS A 295 -48.80 3.62 23.29
C HIS A 295 -48.87 2.10 23.13
N ALA A 296 -50.07 1.51 23.05
CA ALA A 296 -50.23 0.07 22.83
C ALA A 296 -49.63 -0.39 21.49
N ARG A 297 -49.79 0.40 20.42
CA ARG A 297 -49.17 0.11 19.11
C ARG A 297 -47.65 0.23 19.16
N ILE A 298 -47.13 1.34 19.72
CA ILE A 298 -45.68 1.57 19.84
C ILE A 298 -45.03 0.53 20.74
N SER A 299 -45.62 0.20 21.89
CA SER A 299 -45.07 -0.80 22.82
C SER A 299 -45.02 -2.20 22.22
N ARG A 300 -45.94 -2.56 21.32
CA ARG A 300 -45.91 -3.82 20.56
C ARG A 300 -44.75 -3.83 19.57
N ILE A 301 -44.56 -2.74 18.83
CA ILE A 301 -43.45 -2.57 17.88
C ILE A 301 -42.10 -2.61 18.61
N VAL A 302 -41.96 -1.86 19.70
CA VAL A 302 -40.75 -1.84 20.53
C VAL A 302 -40.44 -3.23 21.08
N ARG A 303 -41.43 -3.93 21.64
CA ARG A 303 -41.24 -5.32 22.11
C ARG A 303 -40.79 -6.26 21.00
N TYR A 304 -41.34 -6.11 19.79
CA TYR A 304 -40.92 -6.92 18.64
C TYR A 304 -39.45 -6.68 18.27
N PHE A 305 -39.01 -5.41 18.23
CA PHE A 305 -37.63 -5.04 17.91
C PHE A 305 -36.63 -5.39 19.02
N VAL A 306 -37.03 -5.26 20.29
CA VAL A 306 -36.18 -5.65 21.43
C VAL A 306 -35.89 -7.15 21.43
N GLY A 307 -36.83 -7.96 20.95
CA GLY A 307 -36.70 -9.41 20.94
C GLY A 307 -36.88 -10.02 22.34
N PRO A 308 -36.53 -11.30 22.52
CA PRO A 308 -36.73 -12.01 23.78
C PRO A 308 -35.90 -11.43 24.94
N ARG A 309 -36.49 -11.43 26.13
CA ARG A 309 -35.86 -11.10 27.42
C ARG A 309 -36.27 -12.19 28.44
N PRO A 310 -35.33 -12.97 28.99
CA PRO A 310 -33.87 -12.93 28.80
C PRO A 310 -33.46 -13.28 27.36
N LYS A 311 -32.22 -12.94 27.01
CA LYS A 311 -31.65 -13.22 25.67
C LYS A 311 -31.54 -14.72 25.46
N VAL A 312 -31.66 -15.17 24.20
CA VAL A 312 -31.72 -16.58 23.83
C VAL A 312 -30.59 -16.92 22.88
N ASP A 313 -29.86 -17.99 23.16
CA ASP A 313 -28.84 -18.53 22.27
C ASP A 313 -29.50 -19.42 21.20
N LEU A 314 -28.97 -19.34 19.98
CA LEU A 314 -29.42 -20.22 18.91
C LEU A 314 -28.80 -21.60 19.08
N PRO A 315 -29.55 -22.68 18.79
CA PRO A 315 -28.98 -24.02 18.80
C PRO A 315 -27.96 -24.17 17.67
N ASP A 316 -26.94 -25.01 17.92
CA ASP A 316 -25.95 -25.34 16.90
C ASP A 316 -26.62 -25.97 15.67
N PRO A 317 -26.15 -25.64 14.45
CA PRO A 317 -26.63 -26.26 13.22
C PRO A 317 -26.43 -27.78 13.26
N ARG A 318 -27.48 -28.53 12.93
CA ARG A 318 -27.36 -29.98 12.70
C ARG A 318 -26.80 -30.23 11.30
N PRO A 319 -25.87 -31.18 11.12
CA PRO A 319 -25.37 -31.52 9.79
C PRO A 319 -26.52 -31.98 8.86
N PHE A 320 -26.69 -31.33 7.73
CA PHE A 320 -27.58 -31.68 6.62
C PHE A 320 -27.15 -32.95 5.91
N LEU A 321 -25.85 -33.19 5.81
CA LEU A 321 -25.30 -34.36 5.11
C LEU A 321 -25.34 -35.64 5.96
N ASP A 322 -25.79 -35.57 7.21
CA ASP A 322 -26.18 -36.73 8.01
C ASP A 322 -27.69 -36.99 7.79
N ILE A 323 -28.02 -37.57 6.64
CA ILE A 323 -29.40 -37.79 6.19
C ILE A 323 -29.96 -39.05 6.88
N ASN A 324 -31.13 -38.91 7.53
CA ASN A 324 -31.92 -40.02 8.05
C ASN A 324 -33.37 -39.88 7.57
N LEU A 325 -33.71 -40.58 6.49
CA LEU A 325 -35.03 -40.54 5.86
C LEU A 325 -35.77 -41.85 6.12
N LYS A 326 -36.97 -41.72 6.68
CA LYS A 326 -37.96 -42.80 6.83
C LYS A 326 -39.11 -42.55 5.87
N PHE A 327 -39.22 -43.33 4.80
CA PHE A 327 -40.34 -43.20 3.86
C PHE A 327 -40.83 -44.58 3.40
N ARG A 328 -42.12 -44.86 3.61
CA ARG A 328 -42.82 -46.08 3.14
C ARG A 328 -42.06 -47.39 3.40
N GLY A 329 -41.48 -47.56 4.59
CA GLY A 329 -40.73 -48.76 4.98
C GLY A 329 -39.25 -48.77 4.56
N LEU A 330 -38.82 -47.83 3.71
CA LEU A 330 -37.40 -47.62 3.41
C LEU A 330 -36.77 -46.73 4.48
N HIS A 331 -35.67 -47.22 5.07
CA HIS A 331 -34.86 -46.48 6.05
C HIS A 331 -33.49 -46.19 5.44
N LEU A 332 -33.30 -44.98 4.90
CA LEU A 332 -32.02 -44.56 4.30
C LEU A 332 -31.24 -43.71 5.32
N VAL A 333 -30.07 -44.20 5.73
CA VAL A 333 -29.13 -43.48 6.60
C VAL A 333 -27.84 -43.25 5.84
N LEU A 334 -27.51 -41.98 5.59
CA LEU A 334 -26.25 -41.56 4.97
C LEU A 334 -25.57 -40.60 5.93
N PRO A 335 -24.74 -41.09 6.87
CA PRO A 335 -24.09 -40.26 7.88
C PRO A 335 -22.74 -39.77 7.35
N LEU A 336 -22.75 -38.97 6.26
CA LEU A 336 -21.52 -38.62 5.54
C LEU A 336 -20.53 -37.84 6.42
N GLU A 337 -21.02 -36.89 7.20
CA GLU A 337 -20.20 -36.03 8.06
C GLU A 337 -19.64 -36.84 9.22
N SER A 338 -20.51 -37.60 9.88
CA SER A 338 -20.13 -38.50 10.98
C SER A 338 -19.14 -39.58 10.53
N THR A 339 -19.28 -40.10 9.30
CA THR A 339 -18.34 -41.08 8.71
C THR A 339 -16.99 -40.44 8.45
N LEU A 340 -16.96 -39.26 7.82
CA LEU A 340 -15.72 -38.53 7.58
C LEU A 340 -14.98 -38.22 8.89
N ILE A 341 -15.70 -37.75 9.91
CA ILE A 341 -15.15 -37.47 11.25
C ILE A 341 -14.49 -38.72 11.84
N ARG A 342 -15.08 -39.89 11.66
CA ARG A 342 -14.54 -41.17 12.16
C ARG A 342 -13.28 -41.57 11.39
N VAL A 343 -13.33 -41.49 10.05
CA VAL A 343 -12.23 -41.89 9.16
C VAL A 343 -11.01 -41.00 9.36
N THR A 344 -11.18 -39.69 9.51
CA THR A 344 -10.05 -38.75 9.63
C THR A 344 -9.56 -38.57 11.07
N ARG A 345 -10.24 -39.13 12.08
CA ARG A 345 -9.86 -39.01 13.50
C ARG A 345 -8.40 -39.37 13.81
N PRO A 346 -7.77 -40.40 13.21
CA PRO A 346 -6.37 -40.70 13.46
C PRO A 346 -5.42 -39.59 13.00
N LEU A 347 -5.83 -38.79 12.01
CA LEU A 347 -5.04 -37.73 11.39
C LEU A 347 -5.18 -36.37 12.08
N THR A 348 -6.02 -36.26 13.12
CA THR A 348 -6.23 -34.99 13.85
C THR A 348 -5.23 -34.75 14.98
N SER A 349 -4.18 -35.58 15.08
CA SER A 349 -3.09 -35.36 16.03
C SER A 349 -2.40 -34.01 15.76
N PRO A 350 -2.13 -33.18 16.79
CA PRO A 350 -1.39 -31.94 16.64
C PRO A 350 -0.03 -32.12 15.95
N TRP A 351 0.60 -33.28 16.11
CA TRP A 351 1.90 -33.58 15.50
C TRP A 351 1.81 -33.74 13.98
N PHE A 352 0.80 -34.45 13.46
CA PHE A 352 0.58 -34.54 12.01
C PHE A 352 0.30 -33.17 11.41
N PHE A 353 -0.51 -32.37 12.09
CA PHE A 353 -0.80 -31.01 11.66
C PHE A 353 0.45 -30.11 11.68
N ALA A 354 1.29 -30.21 12.71
CA ALA A 354 2.54 -29.44 12.78
C ALA A 354 3.50 -29.78 11.63
N ASN A 355 3.70 -31.07 11.34
CA ASN A 355 4.51 -31.51 10.20
C ASN A 355 3.93 -31.04 8.87
N PHE A 356 2.62 -31.07 8.73
CA PHE A 356 1.93 -30.55 7.55
C PHE A 356 2.14 -29.04 7.37
N VAL A 357 2.07 -28.25 8.45
CA VAL A 357 2.36 -26.81 8.41
C VAL A 357 3.80 -26.56 7.97
N VAL A 358 4.78 -27.30 8.50
CA VAL A 358 6.19 -27.20 8.09
C VAL A 358 6.35 -27.55 6.61
N ALA A 359 5.75 -28.66 6.16
CA ALA A 359 5.80 -29.07 4.75
C ALA A 359 5.16 -28.02 3.82
N TRP A 360 4.04 -27.41 4.22
CA TRP A 360 3.42 -26.32 3.48
C TRP A 360 4.33 -25.09 3.42
N ILE A 361 4.93 -24.64 4.53
CA ILE A 361 5.85 -23.49 4.54
C ILE A 361 7.02 -23.73 3.58
N ILE A 362 7.62 -24.92 3.62
CA ILE A 362 8.73 -25.30 2.74
C ILE A 362 8.27 -25.29 1.27
N GLY A 363 7.18 -25.98 0.95
CA GLY A 363 6.65 -26.06 -0.41
C GLY A 363 6.25 -24.69 -0.96
N PHE A 364 5.55 -23.89 -0.16
CA PHE A 364 5.13 -22.54 -0.51
C PHE A 364 6.33 -21.59 -0.71
N SER A 365 7.41 -21.77 0.07
CA SER A 365 8.65 -21.02 -0.13
C SER A 365 9.33 -21.35 -1.47
N PHE A 366 9.34 -22.63 -1.88
CA PHE A 366 9.85 -23.02 -3.20
C PHE A 366 9.00 -22.46 -4.35
N PHE A 367 7.67 -22.49 -4.22
CA PHE A 367 6.76 -21.86 -5.18
C PHE A 367 7.03 -20.36 -5.30
N THR A 368 7.18 -19.67 -4.17
CA THR A 368 7.45 -18.24 -4.13
C THR A 368 8.81 -17.93 -4.77
N ARG A 369 9.83 -18.74 -4.49
CA ARG A 369 11.15 -18.63 -5.12
C ARG A 369 11.05 -18.75 -6.63
N SER A 370 10.32 -19.74 -7.14
CA SER A 370 10.12 -19.94 -8.57
C SER A 370 9.30 -18.81 -9.22
N GLN A 371 8.29 -18.29 -8.53
CA GLN A 371 7.45 -17.21 -9.03
C GLN A 371 8.20 -15.88 -9.16
N SER A 372 9.08 -15.53 -8.22
CA SER A 372 9.56 -14.13 -8.12
C SER A 372 11.05 -13.94 -7.92
N PHE A 373 11.83 -14.99 -7.63
CA PHE A 373 13.23 -14.85 -7.20
C PHE A 373 14.25 -15.61 -8.06
N LEU A 374 13.80 -16.35 -9.08
CA LEU A 374 14.69 -16.99 -10.07
C LEU A 374 14.93 -16.13 -11.32
N THR A 375 14.06 -15.14 -11.56
CA THR A 375 14.20 -14.17 -12.65
C THR A 375 14.72 -12.85 -12.06
N PRO A 376 15.60 -12.10 -12.75
CA PRO A 376 16.09 -10.81 -12.26
C PRO A 376 14.94 -9.82 -11.98
N ALA A 377 15.03 -9.08 -10.88
CA ALA A 377 13.94 -8.23 -10.38
C ALA A 377 13.59 -7.09 -11.35
N GLU A 378 14.59 -6.56 -12.04
CA GLU A 378 14.50 -5.50 -13.03
C GLU A 378 13.74 -5.90 -14.31
N SER A 379 13.61 -7.20 -14.57
CA SER A 379 12.88 -7.70 -15.75
C SER A 379 11.37 -7.76 -15.54
N PHE A 380 10.88 -7.68 -14.28
CA PHE A 380 9.45 -7.76 -14.01
C PHE A 380 8.74 -6.49 -14.46
N ILE A 381 7.77 -6.65 -15.35
CA ILE A 381 6.91 -5.56 -15.79
C ILE A 381 5.44 -5.88 -15.52
N GLY A 382 4.64 -4.83 -15.28
CA GLY A 382 3.19 -4.94 -15.19
C GLY A 382 2.53 -4.98 -16.57
N CYS A 383 1.27 -5.43 -16.64
CA CYS A 383 0.53 -5.48 -17.91
C CYS A 383 0.31 -4.12 -18.58
N THR A 384 0.43 -3.01 -17.84
CA THR A 384 0.29 -1.64 -18.35
C THR A 384 1.64 -0.96 -18.60
N SER A 385 2.74 -1.71 -18.60
CA SER A 385 4.08 -1.12 -18.80
C SER A 385 4.28 -0.72 -20.25
N THR A 386 4.79 0.50 -20.44
CA THR A 386 5.02 1.15 -21.73
C THR A 386 6.33 1.94 -21.66
N TYR A 387 6.90 2.29 -22.81
CA TYR A 387 8.02 3.22 -22.90
C TYR A 387 7.56 4.68 -22.98
N TRP A 388 6.35 4.92 -23.48
CA TRP A 388 5.73 6.23 -23.53
C TRP A 388 4.67 6.34 -22.43
N LEU A 389 4.92 7.24 -21.47
CA LEU A 389 4.10 7.41 -20.28
C LEU A 389 2.74 8.06 -20.61
N ASN A 390 1.78 7.88 -19.72
CA ASN A 390 0.47 8.52 -19.83
C ASN A 390 0.51 9.99 -19.39
N LYS A 391 -0.57 10.74 -19.69
CA LYS A 391 -0.74 12.15 -19.29
C LYS A 391 0.45 13.05 -19.63
N ASP A 392 1.00 12.85 -20.82
CA ASP A 392 2.10 13.70 -21.33
C ASP A 392 3.36 13.63 -20.45
N GLY A 393 3.50 12.57 -19.63
CA GLY A 393 4.60 12.40 -18.69
C GLY A 393 5.98 12.19 -19.32
N CYS A 394 6.06 12.14 -20.66
CA CYS A 394 7.33 12.16 -21.38
C CYS A 394 7.89 13.59 -21.56
N GLY A 395 7.09 14.63 -21.29
CA GLY A 395 7.46 16.03 -21.44
C GLY A 395 7.74 16.44 -22.89
N LEU A 396 8.26 17.66 -23.06
CA LEU A 396 8.59 18.26 -24.35
C LEU A 396 9.44 17.32 -25.22
N ASP A 397 8.99 17.07 -26.44
CA ASP A 397 9.58 16.18 -27.43
C ASP A 397 9.81 14.73 -26.94
N GLY A 398 9.20 14.35 -25.83
CA GLY A 398 9.36 13.04 -25.21
C GLY A 398 10.65 12.86 -24.41
N GLN A 399 11.40 13.93 -24.15
CA GLN A 399 12.74 13.87 -23.56
C GLN A 399 12.84 13.08 -22.24
N SER A 400 11.76 12.99 -21.46
CA SER A 400 11.70 12.24 -20.20
C SER A 400 11.49 10.73 -20.37
N CYS A 401 11.21 10.29 -21.60
CA CYS A 401 11.03 8.88 -21.98
C CYS A 401 12.22 8.32 -22.78
N ALA A 402 13.32 9.06 -22.83
CA ALA A 402 14.60 8.54 -23.33
C ALA A 402 15.09 7.34 -22.48
N PRO A 403 15.88 6.41 -23.04
CA PRO A 403 16.43 6.41 -24.40
C PRO A 403 15.38 6.07 -25.47
N PHE A 404 15.62 6.53 -26.70
CA PHE A 404 14.73 6.29 -27.84
C PHE A 404 15.18 5.12 -28.73
N ASN A 405 16.48 4.80 -28.74
CA ASN A 405 17.12 3.81 -29.60
C ASN A 405 18.28 3.11 -28.88
N ASP A 406 18.84 2.09 -29.53
CA ASP A 406 20.07 1.38 -29.14
C ASP A 406 20.09 0.77 -27.73
N SER A 407 18.90 0.57 -27.14
CA SER A 407 18.72 -0.16 -25.89
C SER A 407 17.85 -1.39 -26.10
N SER A 408 18.31 -2.53 -25.59
CA SER A 408 17.51 -3.75 -25.47
C SER A 408 17.04 -3.94 -24.04
N PHE A 409 15.89 -4.58 -23.87
CA PHE A 409 15.31 -4.89 -22.58
C PHE A 409 14.71 -6.29 -22.58
N ASP A 410 15.19 -7.11 -21.64
CA ASP A 410 14.64 -8.43 -21.36
C ASP A 410 13.57 -8.29 -20.27
N PHE A 411 12.37 -8.79 -20.54
CA PHE A 411 11.24 -8.59 -19.64
C PHE A 411 10.48 -9.88 -19.38
N ARG A 412 9.80 -9.90 -18.23
CA ARG A 412 8.87 -10.94 -17.80
C ARG A 412 7.49 -10.34 -17.60
N CYS A 413 6.51 -10.94 -18.26
CA CYS A 413 5.11 -10.58 -18.16
C CYS A 413 4.32 -11.55 -17.28
N PRO A 414 3.40 -11.05 -16.45
CA PRO A 414 2.44 -11.90 -15.75
C PRO A 414 1.41 -12.49 -16.72
N ALA A 415 0.66 -13.49 -16.23
CA ALA A 415 -0.48 -14.04 -16.95
C ALA A 415 -1.65 -13.04 -17.04
N GLN A 416 -2.53 -13.26 -18.00
CA GLN A 416 -3.84 -12.63 -18.21
C GLN A 416 -3.78 -11.15 -18.57
N CYS A 417 -2.65 -10.69 -19.15
CA CYS A 417 -2.51 -9.30 -19.58
C CYS A 417 -3.45 -8.91 -20.74
N SER A 418 -4.02 -9.87 -21.46
CA SER A 418 -5.08 -9.62 -22.45
C SER A 418 -6.34 -8.97 -21.83
N ASN A 419 -6.58 -9.19 -20.53
CA ASN A 419 -7.76 -8.67 -19.81
C ASN A 419 -7.53 -7.28 -19.21
N VAL A 420 -6.31 -6.74 -19.29
CA VAL A 420 -5.99 -5.43 -18.74
C VAL A 420 -6.28 -4.36 -19.78
N ILE A 421 -7.36 -3.63 -19.54
CA ILE A 421 -7.94 -2.67 -20.47
C ILE A 421 -7.78 -1.23 -20.00
N LEU A 422 -7.74 -0.30 -20.95
CA LEU A 422 -7.86 1.13 -20.67
C LEU A 422 -9.21 1.42 -19.99
N GLN A 423 -9.16 1.88 -18.73
CA GLN A 423 -10.36 2.23 -17.97
C GLN A 423 -10.91 3.60 -18.33
N ASN A 424 -10.05 4.47 -18.86
CA ASN A 424 -10.40 5.79 -19.34
C ASN A 424 -10.09 5.88 -20.84
N PRO A 425 -10.83 6.71 -21.59
CA PRO A 425 -10.53 6.96 -22.99
C PRO A 425 -9.12 7.52 -23.17
N ARG A 426 -8.35 6.94 -24.10
CA ARG A 426 -7.05 7.42 -24.55
C ARG A 426 -7.14 7.79 -26.02
N THR A 427 -6.65 8.98 -26.36
CA THR A 427 -6.55 9.43 -27.75
C THR A 427 -5.26 8.87 -28.36
N VAL A 428 -5.38 8.34 -29.58
CA VAL A 428 -4.28 7.90 -30.42
C VAL A 428 -4.51 8.47 -31.81
N GLY A 429 -3.78 9.54 -32.14
CA GLY A 429 -4.02 10.33 -33.34
C GLY A 429 -5.44 10.90 -33.35
N ASN A 430 -6.26 10.49 -34.33
CA ASN A 430 -7.64 10.92 -34.48
C ASN A 430 -8.67 9.94 -33.88
N GLU A 431 -8.22 8.84 -33.29
CA GLU A 431 -9.09 7.83 -32.68
C GLU A 431 -9.05 7.95 -31.15
N GLN A 432 -10.19 7.69 -30.49
CA GLN A 432 -10.27 7.60 -29.04
C GLN A 432 -10.68 6.18 -28.66
N ILE A 433 -9.80 5.49 -27.93
CA ILE A 433 -10.01 4.09 -27.54
C ILE A 433 -10.22 3.98 -26.03
N ALA A 434 -11.12 3.09 -25.63
CA ALA A 434 -11.41 2.77 -24.23
C ALA A 434 -11.83 1.30 -24.13
N PHE A 435 -11.69 0.70 -22.95
CA PHE A 435 -12.12 -0.66 -22.63
C PHE A 435 -11.47 -1.77 -23.47
N VAL A 436 -10.32 -1.49 -24.07
CA VAL A 436 -9.45 -2.46 -24.77
C VAL A 436 -8.01 -2.32 -24.27
N PRO A 437 -7.17 -3.36 -24.39
CA PRO A 437 -5.73 -3.22 -24.19
C PRO A 437 -5.15 -2.22 -25.21
N LEU A 438 -4.24 -1.36 -24.79
CA LEU A 438 -3.61 -0.38 -25.68
C LEU A 438 -2.51 -1.05 -26.49
N ILE A 439 -2.74 -1.23 -27.79
CA ILE A 439 -1.74 -1.77 -28.72
C ILE A 439 -1.77 -0.95 -30.01
N VAL A 440 -0.62 -0.40 -30.41
CA VAL A 440 -0.49 0.44 -31.61
C VAL A 440 0.64 -0.10 -32.50
N GLY A 441 0.31 -0.49 -33.73
CA GLY A 441 1.27 -1.07 -34.69
C GLY A 441 1.36 -2.61 -34.67
N GLY A 442 2.50 -3.14 -35.12
CA GLY A 442 2.81 -4.56 -35.20
C GLY A 442 2.42 -5.27 -36.50
N GLY A 443 1.84 -4.55 -37.47
CA GLY A 443 1.36 -5.11 -38.75
C GLY A 443 2.34 -5.02 -39.92
N ASP A 444 3.48 -4.37 -39.74
CA ASP A 444 4.62 -4.35 -40.66
C ASP A 444 5.44 -5.66 -40.59
N GLU A 445 6.36 -5.86 -41.53
CA GLU A 445 7.14 -7.10 -41.67
C GLU A 445 7.98 -7.39 -40.42
N GLU A 446 8.54 -6.34 -39.82
CA GLU A 446 9.38 -6.38 -38.62
C GLU A 446 8.57 -6.29 -37.31
N ARG A 447 7.24 -6.18 -37.37
CA ARG A 447 6.33 -6.06 -36.23
C ARG A 447 6.72 -4.94 -35.26
N THR A 448 6.79 -3.72 -35.79
CA THR A 448 7.12 -2.49 -35.06
C THR A 448 5.94 -1.98 -34.27
N TYR A 449 6.13 -1.81 -32.95
CA TYR A 449 5.14 -1.27 -32.03
C TYR A 449 5.50 0.15 -31.60
N ARG A 450 4.47 0.96 -31.36
CA ARG A 450 4.64 2.33 -30.82
C ARG A 450 4.98 2.29 -29.33
N GLY A 451 5.70 3.29 -28.85
CA GLY A 451 6.21 3.39 -27.48
C GLY A 451 5.16 3.28 -26.37
N ASP A 452 3.91 3.67 -26.62
CA ASP A 452 2.81 3.60 -25.65
C ASP A 452 2.04 2.27 -25.65
N THR A 453 2.43 1.32 -26.49
CA THR A 453 1.86 -0.03 -26.54
C THR A 453 2.13 -0.78 -25.23
N PHE A 454 1.09 -1.43 -24.67
CA PHE A 454 1.24 -2.34 -23.54
C PHE A 454 2.09 -3.55 -23.96
N ILE A 455 3.34 -3.59 -23.47
CA ILE A 455 4.37 -4.55 -23.90
C ILE A 455 3.88 -6.00 -23.78
N CYS A 456 3.25 -6.35 -22.65
CA CYS A 456 2.77 -7.71 -22.41
C CYS A 456 1.60 -8.11 -23.30
N ALA A 457 0.67 -7.19 -23.58
CA ALA A 457 -0.45 -7.47 -24.48
C ALA A 457 0.06 -7.66 -25.92
N ALA A 458 1.02 -6.85 -26.37
CA ALA A 458 1.68 -7.02 -27.66
C ALA A 458 2.47 -8.34 -27.75
N ALA A 459 3.15 -8.76 -26.68
CA ALA A 459 3.87 -10.05 -26.66
C ALA A 459 2.91 -11.26 -26.79
N VAL A 460 1.72 -11.17 -26.19
CA VAL A 460 0.63 -12.15 -26.39
C VAL A 460 0.12 -12.09 -27.83
N GLN A 461 -0.15 -10.88 -28.36
CA GLN A 461 -0.61 -10.69 -29.73
C GLN A 461 0.38 -11.27 -30.75
N ALA A 462 1.68 -11.06 -30.54
CA ALA A 462 2.76 -11.58 -31.38
C ALA A 462 2.99 -13.09 -31.25
N GLY A 463 2.38 -13.74 -30.24
CA GLY A 463 2.52 -15.18 -29.96
C GLY A 463 3.84 -15.57 -29.28
N LEU A 464 4.54 -14.62 -28.67
CA LEU A 464 5.82 -14.86 -27.99
C LEU A 464 5.63 -15.42 -26.59
N ILE A 465 4.53 -15.07 -25.92
CA ILE A 465 4.19 -15.52 -24.58
C ILE A 465 2.75 -16.04 -24.52
N SER A 466 2.46 -16.87 -23.53
CA SER A 466 1.11 -17.39 -23.30
C SER A 466 0.28 -16.41 -22.48
N ASP A 467 -0.97 -16.16 -22.85
CA ASP A 467 -1.85 -15.35 -22.01
C ASP A 467 -2.19 -16.06 -20.68
N SER A 468 -2.25 -17.39 -20.63
CA SER A 468 -2.62 -18.09 -19.38
C SER A 468 -1.46 -18.26 -18.39
N ARG A 469 -0.21 -18.27 -18.88
CA ARG A 469 0.98 -18.46 -18.05
C ARG A 469 1.96 -17.29 -18.08
N GLY A 470 1.70 -16.23 -18.82
CA GLY A 470 2.69 -15.18 -19.06
C GLY A 470 3.92 -15.73 -19.80
N GLY A 471 5.07 -15.08 -19.62
CA GLY A 471 6.33 -15.51 -20.21
C GLY A 471 7.38 -14.40 -20.20
N CYS A 472 8.54 -14.70 -20.78
CA CYS A 472 9.58 -13.70 -21.03
C CYS A 472 9.79 -13.51 -22.53
N ALA A 473 10.18 -12.30 -22.88
CA ALA A 473 10.67 -11.97 -24.20
C ALA A 473 11.66 -10.81 -24.09
N SER A 474 12.28 -10.49 -25.21
CA SER A 474 13.24 -9.40 -25.34
C SER A 474 12.77 -8.46 -26.42
N LEU A 475 13.02 -7.17 -26.23
CA LEU A 475 12.72 -6.15 -27.23
C LEU A 475 13.89 -5.19 -27.38
N ARG A 476 13.94 -4.48 -28.50
CA ARG A 476 14.91 -3.42 -28.80
C ARG A 476 14.18 -2.14 -29.18
N LEU A 477 14.69 -1.01 -28.72
CA LEU A 477 14.25 0.30 -29.18
C LEU A 477 14.89 0.64 -30.53
N ILE A 478 14.09 1.16 -31.46
CA ILE A 478 14.52 1.50 -32.83
C ILE A 478 14.40 3.01 -33.10
N GLY A 479 13.86 3.79 -32.16
CA GLY A 479 13.72 5.23 -32.30
C GLY A 479 12.53 5.62 -33.16
N ASN A 480 12.75 6.57 -34.05
CA ASN A 480 11.69 7.17 -34.84
C ASN A 480 11.15 6.19 -35.89
N HIS A 481 9.83 6.04 -35.96
CA HIS A 481 9.16 5.21 -36.95
C HIS A 481 7.90 5.89 -37.48
N THR A 482 7.60 5.64 -38.74
CA THR A 482 6.48 6.26 -39.45
C THR A 482 5.53 5.17 -39.92
N ASN A 483 4.23 5.42 -39.77
CA ASN A 483 3.17 4.56 -40.32
C ASN A 483 3.09 3.17 -39.65
N PHE A 484 2.62 3.15 -38.41
CA PHE A 484 2.34 1.91 -37.68
C PHE A 484 1.10 1.23 -38.26
N LEU A 485 1.26 0.03 -38.81
CA LEU A 485 0.15 -0.73 -39.41
C LEU A 485 -0.61 -1.53 -38.35
N PRO A 486 -1.95 -1.55 -38.39
CA PRO A 486 -2.76 -2.36 -37.47
C PRO A 486 -2.58 -3.86 -37.77
N PHE A 487 -2.73 -4.67 -36.73
CA PHE A 487 -2.54 -6.10 -36.75
C PHE A 487 -3.56 -6.80 -35.85
N THR A 488 -3.96 -8.02 -36.19
CA THR A 488 -4.84 -8.84 -35.34
C THR A 488 -4.34 -10.26 -35.31
N ALA A 489 -4.03 -10.75 -34.11
CA ALA A 489 -3.61 -12.13 -33.88
C ALA A 489 -3.83 -12.50 -32.41
N ASN A 490 -3.93 -13.81 -32.15
CA ASN A 490 -4.08 -14.36 -30.79
C ASN A 490 -5.21 -13.71 -29.96
N GLY A 491 -6.30 -13.30 -30.62
CA GLY A 491 -7.46 -12.68 -30.00
C GLY A 491 -7.31 -11.20 -29.62
N LEU A 492 -6.20 -10.54 -30.02
CA LEU A 492 -5.92 -9.14 -29.76
C LEU A 492 -5.77 -8.36 -31.08
N SER A 493 -6.35 -7.17 -31.12
CA SER A 493 -6.27 -6.23 -32.24
C SER A 493 -5.51 -4.98 -31.84
N SER A 494 -4.65 -4.48 -32.72
CA SER A 494 -3.98 -3.20 -32.58
C SER A 494 -4.57 -2.16 -33.53
N ILE A 495 -4.39 -0.90 -33.17
CA ILE A 495 -4.77 0.23 -34.01
C ILE A 495 -3.58 0.73 -34.84
N GLY A 496 -3.90 1.34 -35.98
CA GLY A 496 -2.91 1.97 -36.84
C GLY A 496 -2.58 3.38 -36.37
N PHE A 497 -1.41 3.87 -36.76
CA PHE A 497 -1.02 5.26 -36.56
C PHE A 497 -0.27 5.77 -37.80
N PRO A 498 -0.97 6.44 -38.75
CA PRO A 498 -0.43 6.75 -40.07
C PRO A 498 0.44 8.02 -40.07
N THR A 499 1.27 8.21 -39.05
CA THR A 499 2.20 9.34 -38.94
C THR A 499 3.43 8.93 -38.14
N ILE A 500 4.29 9.90 -37.84
CA ILE A 500 5.60 9.71 -37.22
C ILE A 500 5.49 9.67 -35.70
N PHE A 501 6.27 8.80 -35.05
CA PHE A 501 6.36 8.76 -33.59
C PHE A 501 7.81 8.52 -33.14
N PRO A 502 8.31 9.30 -32.17
CA PRO A 502 9.74 9.33 -31.84
C PRO A 502 10.26 8.06 -31.14
N LEU A 503 9.37 7.27 -30.51
CA LEU A 503 9.74 6.06 -29.79
C LEU A 503 8.99 4.85 -30.32
N SER A 504 9.72 3.92 -30.91
CA SER A 504 9.21 2.62 -31.35
C SER A 504 10.14 1.50 -30.93
N TRP A 505 9.61 0.27 -30.95
CA TRP A 505 10.35 -0.91 -30.55
C TRP A 505 9.89 -2.16 -31.29
N GLN A 506 10.78 -3.15 -31.37
CA GLN A 506 10.56 -4.45 -32.01
C GLN A 506 10.97 -5.57 -31.06
N PHE A 507 10.31 -6.72 -31.14
CA PHE A 507 10.74 -7.90 -30.42
C PHE A 507 12.02 -8.50 -31.02
N GLN A 508 12.85 -9.11 -30.17
CA GLN A 508 14.05 -9.83 -30.57
C GLN A 508 13.80 -11.35 -30.57
N GLU A 509 14.65 -12.08 -31.29
CA GLU A 509 14.60 -13.54 -31.31
C GLU A 509 15.18 -14.13 -30.01
N GLY A 510 14.29 -14.66 -29.18
CA GLY A 510 14.67 -15.30 -27.92
C GLY A 510 14.94 -14.32 -26.78
N THR A 511 15.22 -14.88 -25.60
CA THR A 511 15.55 -14.13 -24.38
C THR A 511 16.47 -14.97 -23.51
N PRO A 512 17.45 -14.36 -22.80
CA PRO A 512 18.29 -15.09 -21.85
C PRO A 512 17.53 -15.46 -20.56
N LEU A 513 16.33 -14.91 -20.34
CA LEU A 513 15.56 -15.12 -19.13
C LEU A 513 15.01 -16.55 -19.04
N THR A 514 14.98 -17.07 -17.82
CA THR A 514 14.44 -18.39 -17.49
C THR A 514 13.44 -18.28 -16.33
N HIS A 515 12.65 -19.35 -16.11
CA HIS A 515 11.64 -19.43 -15.06
C HIS A 515 10.55 -18.33 -15.14
N CYS A 516 10.07 -18.09 -16.36
CA CYS A 516 9.18 -16.97 -16.65
C CYS A 516 7.68 -17.26 -16.51
N GLU A 517 7.31 -18.53 -16.33
CA GLU A 517 5.90 -18.90 -16.16
C GLU A 517 5.34 -18.32 -14.86
N ASP A 518 4.16 -17.73 -14.96
CA ASP A 518 3.37 -17.24 -13.85
C ASP A 518 2.66 -18.41 -13.17
N MET A 519 3.08 -18.70 -11.94
CA MET A 519 2.64 -19.84 -11.14
C MET A 519 1.44 -19.52 -10.24
N ARG A 520 0.78 -18.37 -10.39
CA ARG A 520 -0.34 -17.95 -9.51
C ARG A 520 -1.48 -18.97 -9.43
N ASP A 521 -1.83 -19.60 -10.56
CA ASP A 521 -2.92 -20.58 -10.62
C ASP A 521 -2.53 -21.89 -9.93
N ALA A 522 -1.28 -22.31 -10.09
CA ALA A 522 -0.74 -23.48 -9.41
C ALA A 522 -0.65 -23.23 -7.89
N ALA A 523 -0.24 -22.03 -7.47
CA ALA A 523 -0.22 -21.63 -6.07
C ALA A 523 -1.64 -21.52 -5.48
N LEU A 524 -2.62 -21.10 -6.27
CA LEU A 524 -4.03 -21.09 -5.88
C LEU A 524 -4.53 -22.53 -5.67
N ALA A 525 -4.32 -23.42 -6.63
CA ALA A 525 -4.71 -24.82 -6.54
C ALA A 525 -4.11 -25.50 -5.30
N LEU A 526 -2.81 -25.28 -5.04
CA LEU A 526 -2.14 -25.75 -3.83
C LEU A 526 -2.85 -25.24 -2.57
N ASN A 527 -3.05 -23.93 -2.44
CA ASN A 527 -3.64 -23.38 -1.21
C ASN A 527 -5.12 -23.74 -1.02
N VAL A 528 -5.88 -23.94 -2.10
CA VAL A 528 -7.25 -24.49 -2.04
C VAL A 528 -7.22 -25.91 -1.50
N ILE A 529 -6.35 -26.78 -2.03
CA ILE A 529 -6.21 -28.16 -1.52
C ILE A 529 -5.83 -28.14 -0.04
N ILE A 530 -4.85 -27.32 0.34
CA ILE A 530 -4.36 -27.21 1.72
C ILE A 530 -5.48 -26.75 2.67
N THR A 531 -6.23 -25.71 2.31
CA THR A 531 -7.36 -25.22 3.13
C THR A 531 -8.47 -26.26 3.24
N VAL A 532 -8.77 -27.02 2.18
CA VAL A 532 -9.71 -28.15 2.22
C VAL A 532 -9.20 -29.26 3.15
N MET A 533 -7.91 -29.63 3.10
CA MET A 533 -7.32 -30.64 3.99
C MET A 533 -7.39 -30.21 5.46
N ILE A 534 -7.24 -28.91 5.76
CA ILE A 534 -7.39 -28.37 7.12
C ILE A 534 -8.81 -28.60 7.66
N PHE A 535 -9.83 -28.41 6.82
CA PHE A 535 -11.22 -28.57 7.22
C PHE A 535 -11.71 -30.02 7.25
N LEU A 536 -11.25 -30.88 6.33
CA LEU A 536 -11.74 -32.25 6.19
C LEU A 536 -10.86 -33.29 6.92
N ILE A 537 -9.54 -33.13 6.85
CA ILE A 537 -8.57 -34.15 7.29
C ILE A 537 -8.02 -33.82 8.68
N PHE A 538 -7.23 -32.75 8.81
CA PHE A 538 -6.50 -32.45 10.04
C PHE A 538 -7.39 -31.92 11.16
N ARG A 539 -8.46 -31.18 10.80
CA ARG A 539 -9.48 -30.64 11.71
C ARG A 539 -8.90 -30.12 13.03
N PRO A 540 -7.94 -29.17 13.00
CA PRO A 540 -7.40 -28.60 14.24
C PRO A 540 -8.49 -27.78 14.95
N LYS A 541 -8.19 -27.27 16.16
CA LYS A 541 -9.14 -26.43 16.90
C LYS A 541 -9.61 -25.24 16.04
N PRO A 542 -10.87 -24.76 16.18
CA PRO A 542 -11.42 -23.66 15.39
C PRO A 542 -10.51 -22.42 15.28
N ILE A 543 -9.88 -22.02 16.39
CA ILE A 543 -8.96 -20.87 16.40
C ILE A 543 -7.74 -21.08 15.49
N VAL A 544 -7.24 -22.31 15.39
CA VAL A 544 -6.12 -22.65 14.53
C VAL A 544 -6.55 -22.63 13.06
N LYS A 545 -7.75 -23.16 12.74
CA LYS A 545 -8.32 -23.06 11.38
C LYS A 545 -8.42 -21.59 10.94
N PHE A 546 -8.95 -20.73 11.80
CA PHE A 546 -9.05 -19.29 11.53
C PHE A 546 -7.69 -18.66 11.20
N TRP A 547 -6.66 -18.90 12.03
CA TRP A 547 -5.32 -18.38 11.77
C TRP A 547 -4.68 -18.97 10.52
N CYS A 548 -4.96 -20.23 10.18
CA CYS A 548 -4.51 -20.79 8.91
C CYS A 548 -5.12 -20.06 7.71
N LEU A 549 -6.42 -19.76 7.74
CA LEU A 549 -7.06 -18.95 6.70
C LEU A 549 -6.40 -17.57 6.62
N VAL A 550 -6.23 -16.87 7.75
CA VAL A 550 -5.57 -15.56 7.77
C VAL A 550 -4.18 -15.61 7.13
N CYS A 551 -3.32 -16.53 7.56
CA CYS A 551 -1.96 -16.62 7.05
C CYS A 551 -1.90 -17.06 5.59
N ILE A 552 -2.63 -18.11 5.20
CA ILE A 552 -2.65 -18.61 3.83
C ILE A 552 -3.19 -17.54 2.88
N GLY A 553 -4.31 -16.89 3.23
CA GLY A 553 -4.91 -15.85 2.40
C GLY A 553 -3.99 -14.65 2.24
N PHE A 554 -3.50 -14.10 3.35
CA PHE A 554 -2.62 -12.93 3.32
C PHE A 554 -1.40 -13.16 2.42
N TRP A 555 -0.67 -14.27 2.64
CA TRP A 555 0.54 -14.56 1.88
C TRP A 555 0.25 -14.99 0.44
N HIS A 556 -0.89 -15.63 0.17
CA HIS A 556 -1.29 -15.91 -1.21
C HIS A 556 -1.53 -14.60 -2.00
N ILE A 557 -2.16 -13.62 -1.37
CA ILE A 557 -2.39 -12.31 -2.00
C ILE A 557 -1.08 -11.57 -2.23
N SER A 558 -0.28 -11.40 -1.17
CA SER A 558 0.95 -10.62 -1.24
C SER A 558 2.03 -11.20 -2.16
N LEU A 559 2.00 -12.51 -2.45
CA LEU A 559 3.05 -13.17 -3.23
C LEU A 559 2.60 -13.65 -4.62
N PHE A 560 1.30 -13.88 -4.83
CA PHE A 560 0.80 -14.49 -6.08
C PHE A 560 -0.36 -13.72 -6.71
N SER A 561 -1.50 -13.60 -6.02
CA SER A 561 -2.73 -13.18 -6.70
C SER A 561 -2.79 -11.68 -6.97
N GLN A 562 -2.23 -10.86 -6.08
CA GLN A 562 -2.19 -9.39 -6.22
C GLN A 562 -1.08 -8.76 -5.38
N PRO A 563 0.20 -9.02 -5.71
CA PRO A 563 1.30 -8.44 -4.98
C PRO A 563 1.35 -6.92 -5.18
N ALA A 564 1.78 -6.17 -4.16
CA ALA A 564 1.85 -4.70 -4.21
C ALA A 564 2.89 -4.17 -5.23
N SER A 565 3.81 -5.03 -5.66
CA SER A 565 4.83 -4.82 -6.69
C SER A 565 5.23 -6.16 -7.28
N SER A 566 5.83 -6.14 -8.46
CA SER A 566 6.39 -7.34 -9.11
C SER A 566 7.88 -7.08 -9.37
N PRO A 567 8.80 -7.85 -8.77
CA PRO A 567 8.56 -8.91 -7.78
C PRO A 567 7.99 -8.37 -6.44
N PRO A 568 7.37 -9.22 -5.60
CA PRO A 568 6.72 -8.78 -4.36
C PRO A 568 7.65 -8.08 -3.35
N ALA A 569 7.28 -6.86 -2.94
CA ALA A 569 7.94 -6.15 -1.84
C ALA A 569 7.65 -6.82 -0.48
N LEU A 570 8.51 -7.75 -0.08
CA LEU A 570 8.38 -8.49 1.18
C LEU A 570 8.39 -7.58 2.41
N GLU A 571 9.20 -6.53 2.42
CA GLU A 571 9.25 -5.57 3.54
C GLU A 571 7.89 -4.92 3.79
N ARG A 572 7.20 -4.49 2.72
CA ARG A 572 5.85 -3.91 2.79
C ARG A 572 4.85 -4.96 3.27
N ALA A 573 4.93 -6.17 2.74
CA ALA A 573 4.04 -7.27 3.14
C ALA A 573 4.18 -7.60 4.63
N PHE A 574 5.42 -7.74 5.15
CA PHE A 574 5.67 -7.99 6.58
C PHE A 574 5.24 -6.82 7.46
N GLY A 575 5.44 -5.57 7.02
CA GLY A 575 4.97 -4.37 7.72
C GLY A 575 3.45 -4.32 7.89
N ILE A 576 2.70 -4.76 6.87
CA ILE A 576 1.23 -4.83 6.88
C ILE A 576 0.71 -6.04 7.65
N PHE A 577 1.45 -7.16 7.64
CA PHE A 577 1.00 -8.42 8.22
C PHE A 577 0.69 -8.31 9.72
N LEU A 578 1.54 -7.64 10.49
CA LEU A 578 1.37 -7.48 11.94
C LEU A 578 0.05 -6.76 12.32
N PRO A 579 -0.25 -5.56 11.78
CA PRO A 579 -1.56 -4.94 11.97
C PRO A 579 -2.72 -5.81 11.47
N ALA A 580 -2.54 -6.53 10.35
CA ALA A 580 -3.58 -7.44 9.85
C ALA A 580 -3.89 -8.58 10.84
N LEU A 581 -2.87 -9.15 11.50
CA LEU A 581 -3.05 -10.14 12.57
C LEU A 581 -3.80 -9.54 13.76
N PHE A 582 -3.47 -8.32 14.18
CA PHE A 582 -4.17 -7.66 15.29
C PHE A 582 -5.66 -7.46 15.00
N ILE A 583 -5.98 -6.99 13.79
CA ILE A 583 -7.38 -6.84 13.35
C ILE A 583 -8.07 -8.20 13.26
N ALA A 584 -7.40 -9.21 12.68
CA ALA A 584 -7.94 -10.57 12.59
C ALA A 584 -8.25 -11.15 13.98
N TYR A 585 -7.44 -10.86 14.99
CA TYR A 585 -7.75 -11.20 16.38
C TYR A 585 -9.04 -10.51 16.87
N GLY A 586 -9.25 -9.25 16.52
CA GLY A 586 -10.52 -8.55 16.75
C GLY A 586 -11.71 -9.25 16.09
N LEU A 587 -11.59 -9.64 14.81
CA LEU A 587 -12.62 -10.40 14.08
C LEU A 587 -12.91 -11.74 14.76
N TRP A 588 -11.87 -12.42 15.27
CA TRP A 588 -12.01 -13.65 16.05
C TRP A 588 -12.85 -13.44 17.31
N ARG A 589 -12.50 -12.42 18.10
CA ARG A 589 -13.15 -12.12 19.39
C ARG A 589 -14.60 -11.69 19.24
N LEU A 590 -14.90 -10.92 18.19
CA LEU A 590 -16.20 -10.32 17.95
C LEU A 590 -17.19 -11.25 17.24
N ALA A 591 -16.73 -12.16 16.37
CA ALA A 591 -17.65 -12.95 15.54
C ALA A 591 -17.26 -14.43 15.39
N TRP A 592 -16.05 -14.74 14.94
CA TRP A 592 -15.71 -16.10 14.50
C TRP A 592 -15.72 -17.13 15.62
N ARG A 593 -15.36 -16.73 16.85
CA ARG A 593 -15.37 -17.64 18.01
C ARG A 593 -16.75 -18.20 18.35
N PHE A 594 -17.83 -17.59 17.84
CA PHE A 594 -19.20 -18.01 18.08
C PHE A 594 -19.77 -18.90 16.97
N VAL A 595 -19.23 -18.81 15.75
CA VAL A 595 -19.80 -19.46 14.57
C VAL A 595 -18.96 -20.63 14.12
N LEU A 596 -17.64 -20.45 13.94
CA LEU A 596 -16.77 -21.52 13.43
C LEU A 596 -16.81 -22.79 14.30
N PRO A 597 -16.78 -22.72 15.66
CA PRO A 597 -16.91 -23.91 16.49
C PRO A 597 -18.23 -24.66 16.35
N ALA A 598 -19.33 -23.96 16.01
CA ALA A 598 -20.65 -24.57 15.86
C ALA A 598 -20.74 -25.55 14.67
N PHE A 599 -19.79 -25.45 13.73
CA PHE A 599 -19.72 -26.32 12.54
C PHE A 599 -18.71 -27.48 12.67
N GLU A 600 -18.11 -27.71 13.84
CA GLU A 600 -17.13 -28.81 14.02
C GLU A 600 -17.71 -30.20 13.78
N ARG A 601 -19.04 -30.35 13.86
CA ARG A 601 -19.75 -31.60 13.56
C ARG A 601 -20.15 -31.75 12.09
N ALA A 602 -19.91 -30.74 11.26
CA ALA A 602 -20.26 -30.73 9.83
C ALA A 602 -19.06 -30.23 9.00
N PRO A 603 -17.93 -30.96 8.98
CA PRO A 603 -16.71 -30.52 8.28
C PRO A 603 -16.91 -30.30 6.76
N ILE A 604 -17.72 -31.10 6.06
CA ILE A 604 -17.98 -30.91 4.63
C ILE A 604 -18.79 -29.63 4.42
N GLU A 605 -19.85 -29.42 5.19
CA GLU A 605 -20.61 -28.16 5.15
C GLU A 605 -19.75 -26.95 5.50
N ALA A 606 -18.92 -27.05 6.54
CA ALA A 606 -18.00 -25.99 6.93
C ALA A 606 -17.04 -25.65 5.79
N THR A 607 -16.51 -26.66 5.10
CA THR A 607 -15.62 -26.49 3.94
C THR A 607 -16.30 -25.67 2.86
N VAL A 608 -17.52 -26.03 2.46
CA VAL A 608 -18.26 -25.31 1.41
C VAL A 608 -18.65 -23.90 1.86
N LEU A 609 -19.21 -23.78 3.06
CA LEU A 609 -19.71 -22.51 3.59
C LEU A 609 -18.59 -21.50 3.84
N TYR A 610 -17.42 -21.92 4.32
CA TYR A 610 -16.32 -20.99 4.56
C TYR A 610 -15.42 -20.82 3.34
N LEU A 611 -14.91 -21.91 2.76
CA LEU A 611 -13.82 -21.82 1.77
C LEU A 611 -14.27 -21.28 0.41
N GLY A 612 -15.46 -21.65 -0.06
CA GLY A 612 -16.01 -21.14 -1.32
C GLY A 612 -16.05 -19.60 -1.36
N PRO A 613 -16.83 -18.95 -0.48
CA PRO A 613 -16.89 -17.49 -0.42
C PRO A 613 -15.57 -16.85 0.04
N TYR A 614 -14.78 -17.53 0.88
CA TYR A 614 -13.46 -17.04 1.28
C TYR A 614 -12.52 -16.86 0.09
N TRP A 615 -12.40 -17.87 -0.79
CA TRP A 615 -11.55 -17.76 -1.97
C TRP A 615 -12.09 -16.75 -2.98
N VAL A 616 -13.41 -16.59 -3.08
CA VAL A 616 -14.01 -15.48 -3.85
C VAL A 616 -13.53 -14.13 -3.33
N GLY A 617 -13.55 -13.93 -2.00
CA GLY A 617 -13.08 -12.68 -1.37
C GLY A 617 -11.55 -12.48 -1.47
N VAL A 618 -10.75 -13.53 -1.28
CA VAL A 618 -9.28 -13.49 -1.42
C VAL A 618 -8.87 -13.08 -2.83
N LEU A 619 -9.60 -13.55 -3.84
CA LEU A 619 -9.40 -13.27 -5.26
C LEU A 619 -10.32 -12.14 -5.76
N ALA A 620 -10.60 -11.13 -4.94
CA ALA A 620 -11.53 -10.05 -5.31
C ALA A 620 -11.11 -9.33 -6.61
N ASN A 621 -9.81 -9.25 -6.90
CA ASN A 621 -9.30 -8.71 -8.17
C ASN A 621 -9.71 -9.52 -9.40
N LEU A 622 -9.93 -10.83 -9.28
CA LEU A 622 -10.36 -11.68 -10.40
C LEU A 622 -11.87 -11.91 -10.42
N THR A 623 -12.51 -11.88 -9.26
CA THR A 623 -13.94 -12.17 -9.11
C THR A 623 -14.82 -10.92 -9.16
N THR A 624 -14.43 -9.85 -8.46
CA THR A 624 -15.26 -8.64 -8.32
C THR A 624 -14.97 -7.57 -9.38
N GLU A 625 -13.75 -7.47 -9.90
CA GLU A 625 -13.41 -6.50 -10.98
C GLU A 625 -14.01 -6.87 -12.35
N ARG A 626 -14.40 -8.14 -12.54
CA ARG A 626 -15.13 -8.61 -13.73
C ARG A 626 -16.59 -8.17 -13.74
N ILE A 627 -17.11 -7.74 -12.59
CA ILE A 627 -18.43 -7.13 -12.53
C ILE A 627 -18.33 -5.78 -13.25
N PRO A 628 -19.23 -5.43 -14.18
CA PRO A 628 -19.17 -4.18 -14.97
C PRO A 628 -19.50 -2.93 -14.13
N ILE A 629 -18.90 -2.80 -12.95
CA ILE A 629 -19.03 -1.69 -12.00
C ILE A 629 -17.64 -1.43 -11.42
N SER A 630 -16.95 -0.43 -11.94
CA SER A 630 -15.64 0.00 -11.44
C SER A 630 -15.77 1.02 -10.29
N ARG A 631 -16.80 1.87 -10.34
CA ARG A 631 -17.12 2.85 -9.29
C ARG A 631 -18.64 3.01 -9.17
N LEU A 632 -19.12 3.38 -7.98
CA LEU A 632 -20.54 3.70 -7.73
C LEU A 632 -20.87 5.14 -8.11
N LEU A 633 -20.30 5.63 -9.22
CA LEU A 633 -20.59 6.92 -9.82
C LEU A 633 -21.58 6.73 -10.96
N SER A 634 -22.58 7.62 -11.06
CA SER A 634 -23.60 7.57 -12.12
C SER A 634 -23.00 7.67 -13.53
N SER A 635 -21.92 8.44 -13.69
CA SER A 635 -21.15 8.54 -14.93
C SER A 635 -20.58 7.20 -15.38
N ASP A 636 -20.12 6.37 -14.45
CA ASP A 636 -19.32 5.18 -14.74
C ASP A 636 -20.20 3.94 -14.92
N ILE A 637 -21.33 3.89 -14.20
CA ILE A 637 -22.33 2.81 -14.31
C ILE A 637 -22.95 2.79 -15.71
N ASN A 638 -23.14 3.96 -16.33
CA ASN A 638 -23.75 4.08 -17.65
C ASN A 638 -22.77 3.82 -18.81
N GLN A 639 -21.46 3.83 -18.55
CA GLN A 639 -20.44 3.61 -19.58
C GLN A 639 -20.25 2.13 -19.95
N ARG A 640 -20.62 1.19 -19.06
CA ARG A 640 -20.46 -0.25 -19.29
C ARG A 640 -21.80 -0.95 -19.51
N ALA A 641 -21.90 -1.68 -20.62
CA ALA A 641 -23.05 -2.55 -20.86
C ALA A 641 -23.21 -3.58 -19.72
N GLY A 642 -24.38 -3.61 -19.08
CA GLY A 642 -24.69 -4.51 -17.96
C GLY A 642 -24.39 -3.98 -16.55
N GLY A 643 -23.77 -2.80 -16.40
CA GLY A 643 -23.46 -2.21 -15.08
C GLY A 643 -24.67 -2.02 -14.17
N ILE A 644 -25.78 -1.49 -14.71
CA ILE A 644 -27.04 -1.30 -13.99
C ILE A 644 -27.61 -2.66 -13.52
N THR A 645 -27.63 -3.66 -14.40
CA THR A 645 -28.15 -5.00 -14.08
C THR A 645 -27.37 -5.64 -12.95
N SER A 646 -26.03 -5.61 -13.02
CA SER A 646 -25.17 -6.12 -11.95
C SER A 646 -25.40 -5.38 -10.62
N LEU A 647 -25.60 -4.06 -10.66
CA LEU A 647 -25.82 -3.26 -9.45
C LEU A 647 -27.13 -3.65 -8.77
N VAL A 648 -28.22 -3.81 -9.53
CA VAL A 648 -29.52 -4.25 -9.02
C VAL A 648 -29.41 -5.63 -8.37
N ILE A 649 -28.75 -6.59 -9.03
CA ILE A 649 -28.57 -7.95 -8.48
C ILE A 649 -27.79 -7.90 -7.16
N ILE A 650 -26.68 -7.16 -7.12
CA ILE A 650 -25.86 -7.02 -5.90
C ILE A 650 -26.69 -6.41 -4.76
N ILE A 651 -27.44 -5.34 -5.02
CA ILE A 651 -28.30 -4.69 -4.02
C ILE A 651 -29.35 -5.67 -3.48
N LEU A 652 -30.01 -6.45 -4.35
CA LEU A 652 -31.01 -7.43 -3.93
C LEU A 652 -30.41 -8.54 -3.06
N VAL A 653 -29.24 -9.07 -3.43
CA VAL A 653 -28.53 -10.10 -2.66
C VAL A 653 -28.10 -9.56 -1.30
N VAL A 654 -27.47 -8.38 -1.27
CA VAL A 654 -27.02 -7.74 -0.01
C VAL A 654 -28.22 -7.42 0.88
N ALA A 655 -29.31 -6.89 0.33
CA ALA A 655 -30.53 -6.62 1.09
C ALA A 655 -31.11 -7.90 1.70
N ALA A 656 -31.17 -9.01 0.94
CA ALA A 656 -31.64 -10.29 1.46
C ALA A 656 -30.76 -10.81 2.61
N LEU A 657 -29.44 -10.69 2.50
CA LEU A 657 -28.50 -11.05 3.57
C LEU A 657 -28.68 -10.19 4.82
N VAL A 658 -28.79 -8.87 4.66
CA VAL A 658 -29.01 -7.92 5.77
C VAL A 658 -30.34 -8.18 6.46
N ILE A 659 -31.43 -8.36 5.71
CA ILE A 659 -32.75 -8.68 6.27
C ILE A 659 -32.70 -10.00 7.04
N ASN A 660 -32.02 -11.01 6.50
CA ASN A 660 -31.84 -12.28 7.20
C ASN A 660 -31.04 -12.10 8.50
N GLN A 661 -29.94 -11.34 8.48
CA GLN A 661 -29.15 -11.09 9.69
C GLN A 661 -29.93 -10.30 10.74
N ILE A 662 -30.66 -9.25 10.36
CA ILE A 662 -31.55 -8.51 11.28
C ILE A 662 -32.56 -9.47 11.93
N ARG A 663 -33.16 -10.37 11.15
CA ARG A 663 -34.08 -11.38 11.67
C ARG A 663 -33.41 -12.31 12.67
N VAL A 664 -32.18 -12.74 12.41
CA VAL A 664 -31.39 -13.61 13.30
C VAL A 664 -31.04 -12.89 14.61
N ILE A 665 -30.47 -11.68 14.53
CA ILE A 665 -30.09 -10.87 15.69
C ILE A 665 -31.31 -10.52 16.55
N ARG A 666 -32.47 -10.27 15.93
CA ARG A 666 -33.74 -10.03 16.65
C ARG A 666 -34.18 -11.26 17.43
N LYS A 667 -34.08 -12.46 16.85
CA LYS A 667 -34.47 -13.72 17.50
C LYS A 667 -33.68 -14.03 18.77
N THR A 668 -32.47 -13.48 18.91
CA THR A 668 -31.62 -13.66 20.09
C THR A 668 -31.77 -12.56 21.15
N GLY A 669 -32.50 -11.49 20.85
CA GLY A 669 -32.69 -10.34 21.75
C GLY A 669 -31.52 -9.34 21.76
N TRP A 670 -30.62 -9.44 20.77
CA TRP A 670 -29.43 -8.58 20.66
C TRP A 670 -29.60 -7.40 19.70
N LEU A 671 -30.73 -7.30 18.97
CA LEU A 671 -30.90 -6.31 17.91
C LEU A 671 -30.66 -4.85 18.36
N PRO A 672 -31.20 -4.38 19.51
CA PRO A 672 -30.94 -3.02 19.96
C PRO A 672 -29.45 -2.72 20.20
N HIS A 673 -28.69 -3.70 20.67
CA HIS A 673 -27.26 -3.54 20.96
C HIS A 673 -26.44 -3.36 19.69
N TYR A 674 -26.63 -4.26 18.70
CA TYR A 674 -25.94 -4.15 17.42
C TYR A 674 -26.39 -2.93 16.63
N PHE A 675 -27.71 -2.65 16.61
CA PHE A 675 -28.24 -1.47 15.94
C PHE A 675 -27.64 -0.18 16.52
N ALA A 676 -27.50 -0.06 17.84
CA ALA A 676 -26.90 1.12 18.46
C ALA A 676 -25.45 1.34 18.00
N TRP A 677 -24.62 0.28 17.99
CA TRP A 677 -23.22 0.39 17.53
C TRP A 677 -23.11 0.71 16.04
N TYR A 678 -23.94 0.08 15.19
CA TYR A 678 -23.97 0.39 13.76
C TYR A 678 -24.49 1.82 13.50
N ALA A 679 -25.46 2.30 14.28
CA ALA A 679 -25.94 3.68 14.18
C ALA A 679 -24.86 4.68 14.59
N ILE A 680 -24.11 4.41 15.67
CA ILE A 680 -22.95 5.24 16.08
C ILE A 680 -21.89 5.26 14.98
N GLY A 681 -21.49 4.08 14.46
CA GLY A 681 -20.52 3.99 13.37
C GLY A 681 -20.99 4.73 12.11
N GLY A 682 -22.27 4.61 11.75
CA GLY A 682 -22.87 5.34 10.63
C GLY A 682 -22.87 6.85 10.84
N LEU A 683 -23.14 7.32 12.06
CA LEU A 683 -23.07 8.74 12.40
C LEU A 683 -21.63 9.26 12.31
N VAL A 684 -20.64 8.50 12.78
CA VAL A 684 -19.22 8.85 12.64
C VAL A 684 -18.84 8.97 11.17
N ILE A 685 -19.22 8.00 10.33
CA ILE A 685 -18.96 8.07 8.88
C ILE A 685 -19.65 9.29 8.24
N LEU A 686 -20.87 9.61 8.67
CA LEU A 686 -21.61 10.79 8.17
C LEU A 686 -20.93 12.10 8.57
N ILE A 687 -20.34 12.18 9.76
CA ILE A 687 -19.56 13.35 10.18
C ILE A 687 -18.27 13.44 9.37
N LEU A 688 -17.54 12.33 9.22
CA LEU A 688 -16.32 12.25 8.44
C LEU A 688 -16.53 12.62 6.97
N SER A 689 -17.66 12.25 6.37
CA SER A 689 -17.98 12.59 4.98
C SER A 689 -18.29 14.08 4.74
N ARG A 690 -18.36 14.90 5.80
CA ARG A 690 -18.56 16.34 5.73
C ARG A 690 -17.28 17.16 5.92
N LEU A 691 -16.13 16.50 6.08
CA LEU A 691 -14.86 17.20 6.16
C LEU A 691 -14.53 17.86 4.80
N PRO A 692 -14.23 19.17 4.77
CA PRO A 692 -13.96 19.89 3.52
C PRO A 692 -12.69 19.35 2.84
N GLY A 693 -12.68 19.34 1.50
CA GLY A 693 -11.53 18.88 0.72
C GLY A 693 -11.29 17.37 0.70
N LEU A 694 -12.15 16.57 1.36
CA LEU A 694 -12.06 15.11 1.40
C LEU A 694 -13.34 14.45 0.89
N VAL A 695 -13.20 13.29 0.26
CA VAL A 695 -14.28 12.47 -0.25
C VAL A 695 -14.21 11.11 0.44
N LEU A 696 -15.38 10.60 0.83
CA LEU A 696 -15.50 9.27 1.43
C LEU A 696 -15.24 8.18 0.38
N ARG A 697 -14.18 7.40 0.59
CA ARG A 697 -13.88 6.20 -0.20
C ARG A 697 -13.79 4.98 0.70
N ILE A 698 -14.84 4.16 0.64
CA ILE A 698 -14.91 2.93 1.44
C ILE A 698 -14.20 1.81 0.67
N HIS A 699 -13.02 1.44 1.16
CA HIS A 699 -12.29 0.27 0.67
C HIS A 699 -12.94 -1.03 1.16
N HIS A 700 -12.91 -2.08 0.35
CA HIS A 700 -13.60 -3.34 0.67
C HIS A 700 -13.05 -4.05 1.92
N TYR A 701 -11.79 -3.80 2.32
CA TYR A 701 -11.28 -4.31 3.59
C TYR A 701 -12.06 -3.74 4.79
N PHE A 702 -12.47 -2.47 4.71
CA PHE A 702 -13.26 -1.79 5.74
C PHE A 702 -14.66 -2.40 5.84
N ILE A 703 -15.27 -2.73 4.69
CA ILE A 703 -16.55 -3.44 4.63
C ILE A 703 -16.44 -4.81 5.33
N GLY A 704 -15.37 -5.56 5.05
CA GLY A 704 -15.04 -6.82 5.71
C GLY A 704 -15.03 -6.68 7.24
N MET A 705 -14.31 -5.69 7.76
CA MET A 705 -14.20 -5.44 9.20
C MET A 705 -15.54 -5.05 9.85
N VAL A 706 -16.27 -4.09 9.28
CA VAL A 706 -17.48 -3.52 9.89
C VAL A 706 -18.64 -4.50 9.86
N LEU A 707 -18.78 -5.32 8.81
CA LEU A 707 -19.90 -6.25 8.68
C LEU A 707 -19.69 -7.56 9.44
N THR A 708 -18.43 -7.96 9.72
CA THR A 708 -18.13 -9.23 10.39
C THR A 708 -18.83 -9.38 11.76
N PRO A 709 -18.86 -8.39 12.67
CA PRO A 709 -19.60 -8.51 13.93
C PRO A 709 -21.09 -8.85 13.77
N GLY A 710 -21.75 -8.36 12.72
CA GLY A 710 -23.16 -8.66 12.42
C GLY A 710 -23.43 -10.13 12.07
N THR A 711 -22.36 -10.93 11.90
CA THR A 711 -22.43 -12.36 11.60
C THR A 711 -22.12 -13.24 12.82
N ALA A 712 -22.02 -12.71 14.04
CA ALA A 712 -21.61 -13.43 15.25
C ALA A 712 -22.61 -14.49 15.79
N PHE A 713 -23.49 -15.03 14.94
CA PHE A 713 -24.57 -15.95 15.31
C PHE A 713 -24.41 -17.27 14.55
N PRO A 714 -24.58 -18.44 15.19
CA PRO A 714 -24.25 -19.75 14.61
C PRO A 714 -25.28 -20.19 13.55
N THR A 715 -25.25 -19.54 12.39
CA THR A 715 -26.11 -19.85 11.24
C THR A 715 -25.27 -20.09 9.99
N ARG A 716 -25.81 -20.85 9.03
CA ARG A 716 -25.12 -21.13 7.76
C ARG A 716 -24.83 -19.86 6.95
N ILE A 717 -25.78 -18.91 6.96
CA ILE A 717 -25.60 -17.63 6.28
C ILE A 717 -24.49 -16.82 6.97
N SER A 718 -24.39 -16.86 8.30
CA SER A 718 -23.28 -16.24 9.02
C SER A 718 -21.93 -16.86 8.64
N ALA A 719 -21.83 -18.19 8.55
CA ALA A 719 -20.61 -18.87 8.11
C ALA A 719 -20.20 -18.45 6.69
N LEU A 720 -21.17 -18.43 5.77
CA LEU A 720 -20.97 -17.97 4.38
C LEU A 720 -20.47 -16.52 4.33
N CYS A 721 -21.13 -15.62 5.05
CA CYS A 721 -20.71 -14.22 5.12
C CYS A 721 -19.33 -14.07 5.78
N GLN A 722 -19.02 -14.83 6.84
CA GLN A 722 -17.71 -14.77 7.49
C GLN A 722 -16.58 -15.15 6.54
N GLY A 723 -16.74 -16.23 5.78
CA GLY A 723 -15.79 -16.62 4.73
C GLY A 723 -15.51 -15.47 3.76
N LEU A 724 -16.58 -14.91 3.14
CA LEU A 724 -16.46 -13.81 2.18
C LEU A 724 -15.81 -12.56 2.80
N LEU A 725 -16.27 -12.14 3.98
CA LEU A 725 -15.82 -10.92 4.64
C LEU A 725 -14.36 -11.01 5.09
N LEU A 726 -13.90 -12.19 5.54
CA LEU A 726 -12.49 -12.42 5.81
C LEU A 726 -11.66 -12.36 4.53
N GLY A 727 -12.12 -12.97 3.45
CA GLY A 727 -11.46 -12.88 2.14
C GLY A 727 -11.30 -11.44 1.67
N LEU A 728 -12.38 -10.64 1.72
CA LEU A 728 -12.37 -9.21 1.37
C LEU A 728 -11.46 -8.39 2.28
N PHE A 729 -11.47 -8.67 3.59
CA PHE A 729 -10.54 -8.04 4.53
C PHE A 729 -9.08 -8.31 4.14
N LEU A 730 -8.73 -9.57 3.91
CA LEU A 730 -7.37 -9.98 3.56
C LEU A 730 -6.95 -9.43 2.21
N ASN A 731 -7.80 -9.49 1.17
CA ASN A 731 -7.50 -8.95 -0.15
C ASN A 731 -7.13 -7.46 -0.07
N GLY A 732 -8.01 -6.65 0.53
CA GLY A 732 -7.77 -5.21 0.57
C GLY A 732 -6.57 -4.83 1.45
N ALA A 733 -6.40 -5.48 2.60
CA ALA A 733 -5.26 -5.23 3.47
C ALA A 733 -3.93 -5.67 2.82
N ALA A 734 -3.86 -6.88 2.27
CA ALA A 734 -2.60 -7.45 1.79
C ALA A 734 -2.16 -6.92 0.42
N ALA A 735 -3.10 -6.54 -0.46
CA ALA A 735 -2.81 -5.97 -1.77
C ALA A 735 -2.50 -4.46 -1.71
N PHE A 736 -3.30 -3.70 -0.94
CA PHE A 736 -3.25 -2.23 -0.95
C PHE A 736 -2.73 -1.64 0.36
N GLY A 737 -2.89 -2.35 1.48
CA GLY A 737 -2.64 -1.83 2.83
C GLY A 737 -3.90 -1.28 3.49
N PHE A 738 -3.73 -0.59 4.62
CA PHE A 738 -4.83 0.02 5.37
C PHE A 738 -5.09 1.45 4.91
N ASP A 739 -5.48 1.61 3.63
CA ASP A 739 -5.71 2.92 3.02
C ASP A 739 -6.82 3.72 3.73
N ALA A 740 -6.64 5.05 3.78
CA ALA A 740 -7.57 5.96 4.44
C ALA A 740 -9.00 5.86 3.88
N ILE A 741 -10.00 5.97 4.76
CA ILE A 741 -11.42 6.02 4.38
C ILE A 741 -11.82 7.39 3.78
N LEU A 742 -11.02 8.42 4.02
CA LEU A 742 -11.16 9.76 3.45
C LEU A 742 -9.95 10.05 2.57
N GLN A 743 -10.20 10.54 1.36
CA GLN A 743 -9.18 10.82 0.36
C GLN A 743 -9.47 12.15 -0.35
N SER A 744 -8.44 12.88 -0.79
CA SER A 744 -8.65 14.12 -1.55
C SER A 744 -9.20 13.81 -2.95
N PRO A 745 -10.01 14.69 -3.55
CA PRO A 745 -10.46 14.54 -4.94
C PRO A 745 -9.30 14.27 -5.91
N ALA A 746 -8.18 14.98 -5.77
CA ALA A 746 -6.97 14.79 -6.57
C ALA A 746 -6.44 13.34 -6.52
N SER A 747 -6.44 12.71 -5.34
CA SER A 747 -6.00 11.30 -5.19
C SER A 747 -6.98 10.28 -5.80
N LEU A 748 -8.22 10.67 -6.09
CA LEU A 748 -9.27 9.82 -6.67
C LEU A 748 -9.32 9.85 -8.19
N VAL A 749 -8.79 10.91 -8.81
CA VAL A 749 -8.77 11.07 -10.27
C VAL A 749 -8.02 9.90 -10.93
N ARG A 750 -7.00 9.31 -10.28
CA ARG A 750 -6.13 8.28 -10.88
C ARG A 750 -5.62 8.75 -12.24
N ASP A 751 -5.84 7.98 -13.30
CA ASP A 751 -5.53 8.25 -14.69
C ASP A 751 -6.69 8.90 -15.48
N ALA A 752 -7.82 9.18 -14.84
CA ALA A 752 -8.95 9.81 -15.50
C ALA A 752 -8.58 11.23 -15.99
N PRO A 753 -9.10 11.66 -17.15
CA PRO A 753 -8.96 13.03 -17.57
C PRO A 753 -9.62 13.94 -16.53
N ILE A 754 -8.91 14.97 -16.09
CA ILE A 754 -9.41 15.97 -15.14
C ILE A 754 -10.51 16.84 -15.79
N GLY A 755 -10.71 16.71 -17.10
CA GLY A 755 -11.63 17.56 -17.85
C GLY A 755 -11.10 18.99 -17.88
N SER A 756 -9.79 19.16 -18.11
CA SER A 756 -9.22 20.47 -18.43
C SER A 756 -9.96 21.04 -19.64
N ASP A 757 -10.19 22.34 -19.63
CA ASP A 757 -10.73 23.01 -20.80
C ASP A 757 -9.79 22.75 -21.98
N LEU A 758 -10.36 22.39 -23.13
CA LEU A 758 -9.61 22.21 -24.36
C LEU A 758 -9.83 23.44 -25.25
N PRO A 759 -8.77 24.04 -25.81
CA PRO A 759 -8.90 25.08 -26.83
C PRO A 759 -9.72 24.59 -28.02
N PHE A 760 -10.54 25.49 -28.54
CA PHE A 760 -11.16 25.29 -29.85
C PHE A 760 -10.18 25.71 -30.94
N PHE A 761 -9.68 24.76 -31.75
CA PHE A 761 -8.82 25.09 -32.87
C PHE A 761 -9.57 25.90 -33.93
N LEU A 762 -9.03 27.07 -34.27
CA LEU A 762 -9.49 27.89 -35.39
C LEU A 762 -8.96 27.32 -36.71
N THR A 763 -7.75 26.75 -36.68
CA THR A 763 -7.20 25.95 -37.77
C THR A 763 -7.93 24.61 -37.84
N ASN A 764 -8.63 24.37 -38.95
CA ASN A 764 -9.46 23.20 -39.20
C ASN A 764 -9.24 22.69 -40.64
N SER A 765 -9.95 21.64 -41.06
CA SER A 765 -9.77 21.04 -42.38
C SER A 765 -10.01 21.98 -43.57
N SER A 766 -10.69 23.12 -43.39
CA SER A 766 -10.93 24.11 -44.46
C SER A 766 -9.92 25.26 -44.49
N THR A 767 -9.27 25.54 -43.37
CA THR A 767 -8.21 26.56 -43.24
C THR A 767 -6.80 25.96 -43.32
N TRP A 768 -6.70 24.65 -43.14
CA TRP A 768 -5.48 23.87 -43.33
C TRP A 768 -5.17 23.68 -44.82
N ASN A 769 -3.94 24.03 -45.23
CA ASN A 769 -3.50 23.83 -46.61
C ASN A 769 -2.47 22.69 -46.69
N PRO A 770 -2.85 21.48 -47.12
CA PRO A 770 -1.97 20.32 -47.14
C PRO A 770 -0.79 20.46 -48.13
N GLN A 771 -0.77 21.47 -49.00
CA GLN A 771 0.32 21.73 -49.94
C GLN A 771 1.48 22.53 -49.33
N ILE A 772 1.27 23.16 -48.18
CA ILE A 772 2.31 23.92 -47.47
C ILE A 772 2.99 22.97 -46.47
N PRO A 773 4.32 22.85 -46.45
CA PRO A 773 5.03 22.08 -45.42
C PRO A 773 4.62 22.52 -44.02
N PHE A 774 4.43 21.57 -43.11
CA PHE A 774 3.92 21.84 -41.76
C PHE A 774 4.75 22.89 -40.99
N THR A 775 6.06 22.90 -41.21
CA THR A 775 7.02 23.88 -40.64
C THR A 775 6.69 25.32 -40.99
N ASN A 776 6.03 25.52 -42.13
CA ASN A 776 5.68 26.83 -42.66
C ASN A 776 4.19 27.13 -42.50
N GLN A 777 3.44 26.24 -41.85
CA GLN A 777 2.05 26.46 -41.48
C GLN A 777 1.95 27.02 -40.07
N THR A 778 0.81 27.65 -39.80
CA THR A 778 0.49 28.27 -38.53
C THR A 778 -0.75 27.61 -37.96
N ILE A 779 -0.65 27.12 -36.73
CA ILE A 779 -1.82 26.60 -36.00
C ILE A 779 -2.31 27.71 -35.07
N SER A 780 -3.63 27.94 -35.11
CA SER A 780 -4.32 28.94 -34.30
C SER A 780 -5.49 28.29 -33.56
N TRP A 781 -5.75 28.79 -32.36
CA TRP A 781 -6.83 28.33 -31.49
C TRP A 781 -7.47 29.52 -30.77
N ALA A 782 -8.68 29.31 -30.25
CA ALA A 782 -9.43 30.32 -29.51
C ALA A 782 -8.71 30.70 -28.20
N ALA A 783 -8.98 31.90 -27.69
CA ALA A 783 -8.42 32.36 -26.42
C ALA A 783 -8.82 31.44 -25.25
N ALA A 784 -7.93 31.32 -24.26
CA ALA A 784 -8.19 30.56 -23.05
C ALA A 784 -9.32 31.16 -22.22
N PRO A 785 -10.12 30.35 -21.51
CA PRO A 785 -10.99 30.82 -20.45
C PRO A 785 -10.22 31.52 -19.33
N GLU A 786 -10.89 32.37 -18.54
CA GLU A 786 -10.27 32.99 -17.36
C GLU A 786 -9.84 31.93 -16.33
N GLY A 787 -8.65 32.10 -15.73
CA GLY A 787 -8.14 31.26 -14.65
C GLY A 787 -7.11 30.19 -15.05
N TRP A 788 -6.71 30.14 -16.31
CA TRP A 788 -5.57 29.34 -16.77
C TRP A 788 -4.30 30.20 -16.80
N ASP A 789 -3.12 29.58 -16.72
CA ASP A 789 -1.82 30.28 -16.77
C ASP A 789 -0.95 29.85 -17.96
N GLY A 790 -1.29 28.75 -18.64
CA GLY A 790 -0.53 28.27 -19.79
C GLY A 790 -1.27 27.27 -20.66
N PHE A 791 -0.54 26.70 -21.63
CA PHE A 791 -1.03 25.60 -22.46
C PHE A 791 0.10 24.66 -22.88
N SER A 792 -0.28 23.41 -23.13
CA SER A 792 0.54 22.39 -23.78
C SER A 792 -0.09 22.02 -25.13
N LEU A 793 0.72 22.00 -26.19
CA LEU A 793 0.37 21.59 -27.54
C LEU A 793 1.04 20.26 -27.86
N LEU A 794 0.22 19.25 -28.08
CA LEU A 794 0.60 17.96 -28.60
C LEU A 794 0.43 17.96 -30.11
N VAL A 795 1.42 17.41 -30.82
CA VAL A 795 1.33 17.09 -32.24
C VAL A 795 1.71 15.63 -32.41
N ASP A 796 0.84 14.87 -33.07
CA ASP A 796 0.95 13.43 -33.27
C ASP A 796 1.20 12.68 -31.94
N ASP A 797 0.41 13.02 -30.92
CA ASP A 797 0.47 12.49 -29.55
C ASP A 797 1.79 12.78 -28.79
N VAL A 798 2.60 13.73 -29.28
CA VAL A 798 3.84 14.20 -28.64
C VAL A 798 3.69 15.64 -28.22
N GLU A 799 3.94 15.96 -26.95
CA GLU A 799 4.05 17.35 -26.48
C GLU A 799 5.20 18.05 -27.22
N ARG A 800 4.89 19.04 -28.06
CA ARG A 800 5.88 19.79 -28.86
C ARG A 800 6.11 21.20 -28.34
N TYR A 801 5.19 21.69 -27.52
CA TYR A 801 5.25 23.07 -27.06
C TYR A 801 4.49 23.24 -25.76
N THR A 802 5.09 23.96 -24.81
CA THR A 802 4.45 24.38 -23.56
C THR A 802 4.82 25.84 -23.29
N ARG A 803 3.90 26.64 -22.76
CA ARG A 803 4.09 28.06 -22.52
C ARG A 803 3.17 28.59 -21.41
N VAL A 804 3.66 29.56 -20.62
CA VAL A 804 2.97 30.22 -19.48
C VAL A 804 2.38 31.60 -19.87
N ASP A 805 2.18 31.84 -21.16
CA ASP A 805 1.63 33.08 -21.71
C ASP A 805 0.78 32.82 -22.97
N PHE A 806 -0.31 33.58 -23.09
CA PHE A 806 -1.40 33.35 -24.06
C PHE A 806 -1.14 33.94 -25.45
N GLU A 807 0.01 33.67 -26.06
CA GLU A 807 0.14 33.89 -27.51
C GLU A 807 -0.72 32.85 -28.26
N TRP A 808 -1.64 33.33 -29.11
CA TRP A 808 -2.69 32.55 -29.79
C TRP A 808 -2.27 32.04 -31.19
N GLU A 809 -0.98 32.18 -31.53
CA GLU A 809 -0.39 31.78 -32.81
C GLU A 809 0.97 31.10 -32.56
N TYR A 810 1.19 29.90 -33.13
CA TYR A 810 2.51 29.25 -33.13
C TYR A 810 2.99 28.93 -34.55
N ARG A 811 4.27 29.22 -34.82
CA ARG A 811 4.97 28.93 -36.09
C ARG A 811 6.19 28.06 -35.82
N GLY A 812 6.42 27.06 -36.68
CA GLY A 812 7.67 26.28 -36.68
C GLY A 812 7.56 24.84 -36.18
N LEU A 813 6.46 24.13 -36.46
CA LEU A 813 6.35 22.71 -36.11
C LEU A 813 6.98 21.80 -37.18
N HIS A 814 7.86 20.89 -36.78
CA HIS A 814 8.45 19.90 -37.69
C HIS A 814 7.60 18.63 -37.74
N ASP A 815 7.19 18.27 -38.96
CA ASP A 815 6.55 17.01 -39.39
C ASP A 815 5.45 16.45 -38.45
N GLY A 816 4.17 16.73 -38.78
CA GLY A 816 3.04 16.12 -38.10
C GLY A 816 1.69 16.40 -38.77
N ARG A 817 0.69 15.54 -38.53
CA ARG A 817 -0.63 15.60 -39.20
C ARG A 817 -1.81 15.90 -38.28
N ASN A 818 -1.71 15.58 -37.00
CA ASN A 818 -2.76 15.78 -36.01
C ASN A 818 -2.23 16.63 -34.85
N ALA A 819 -2.96 17.67 -34.45
CA ALA A 819 -2.58 18.53 -33.33
C ALA A 819 -3.71 18.57 -32.29
N LEU A 820 -3.34 18.53 -31.02
CA LEU A 820 -4.22 18.65 -29.86
C LEU A 820 -3.58 19.64 -28.89
N ALA A 821 -4.28 20.70 -28.50
CA ALA A 821 -3.82 21.63 -27.49
C ALA A 821 -4.69 21.46 -26.25
N LYS A 822 -4.11 21.76 -25.09
CA LYS A 822 -4.75 21.65 -23.78
C LYS A 822 -4.28 22.79 -22.90
N TRP A 823 -5.18 23.43 -22.17
CA TRP A 823 -4.83 24.47 -21.21
C TRP A 823 -4.21 23.85 -19.95
N GLU A 824 -3.26 24.55 -19.32
CA GLU A 824 -2.57 24.17 -18.08
C GLU A 824 -2.75 25.21 -16.97
N LEU A 825 -3.06 24.71 -15.76
CA LEU A 825 -3.41 25.48 -14.57
C LEU A 825 -2.42 25.05 -13.49
N ASP A 826 -1.62 25.99 -12.99
CA ASP A 826 -0.59 25.73 -11.97
C ASP A 826 -1.18 25.62 -10.55
#